data_AF-A0A6A8Q6R4-F1
#
_entry.id   AF-A0A6A8Q6R4-F1
#
_cell.length_a   1.000
_cell.length_b   1.000
_cell.length_c   1.000
_cell.angle_alpha   90.00
_cell.angle_beta   90.00
_cell.angle_gamma   90.00
#
_symmetry.space_group_name_H-M   'P 1'
#
loop_
_entity.id
_entity.type
_entity.pdbx_description
1 polymer ?
#
loop_
_entity_poly.entity_id
_entity_poly.type
_entity_poly.pdbx_seq_one_letter_code
_entity_poly.pdbx_strand_id
1 'polypeptide(L)'
;MNYRFLSFGVFAFILFCSASVQAQKKDLKPADYAQWQNIYSTAFSDDANWFAYQVSLVEDDGWLMLTGVHTDDEHKFMYGSLPLFSNDNKWFAFRIGISEDEEEKLKEKKKPVHYDLGLLNLNTAEVDTFKSIQQFEFSETGSHLLMKKYKAKEVKTDGADIILRNLKFGTNQLIGNVASYSFNDAGTHLAVTIDASEKLGNGVQLINLDNNSIAVLDSDTESYKSLSWHEEDNALAFMKTHSDTLHEDETNRVYAYPDINEPSSFSVFDQADINNFPENYRIVDYAGLRWSEDAERLFFGIKYWELKKKDEPKDSSAIAKLNEGLDPTNVEVWHWKDAEIQPQQKVRKSRNERDNFLSVWHLDDNAFVQLEDEQIENVRLTGDQKHAIGYDPHPYEPAFREQWNDIYVVDVSTGEKTNVLKRHESVSASPDGKYLLYFKDTDWWTYHIKDERHTNITQSIDTRFENYKSIFGRENFRPFGSSQWVEGDKWVLIYDEYDVYRVWADGDKFENLTNASDAQIQYRQTRLDYEEDFIAKKAPIYFSKYGYYTKDRGYARFDRKDGLKELLYDSKMISRLDKAESEDEFVFMMESATESHNYYHAGSDFETPQPLTNTNPQQEEYYWADDELITFINERGDQLQGRLLYPANYEEGKKYPMITYIYELRSQNMHNYSVPTRTSPYNMRRYSSEGYFVFEPDINYELRDPGISAVQSVVPAVKEVLKTGMIDEDKIGLTGHSWGAYQTAFIITQTDIFNSAVAGAPLTNMVSMYNSVYWNSGTPDAQIFEVSQGRFPDPYWEDWNNFIENSPIFNMENNTTPLLVEFGTDDGAVDFNQGVELYNTMRRMEKPYVMLVYEGENHGLRQKENMIDYANRAFQWHEHFLKGKEAPKWIKSGIPYLKRPEILEEK
;
A
#
# COMPACT_ATOMS: atom_id res chain seq x y z
N MET A 1 -20.45 -80.56 -45.61
CA MET A 1 -20.53 -79.08 -45.68
C MET A 1 -19.46 -78.56 -44.74
N ASN A 2 -18.50 -77.80 -45.30
CA ASN A 2 -17.40 -77.05 -44.68
C ASN A 2 -16.26 -77.80 -43.96
N TYR A 3 -15.10 -77.75 -44.62
CA TYR A 3 -13.74 -78.02 -44.14
C TYR A 3 -13.29 -76.97 -43.11
N ARG A 4 -12.51 -77.38 -42.10
CA ARG A 4 -11.56 -76.52 -41.39
C ARG A 4 -10.21 -77.21 -41.30
N PHE A 5 -9.23 -76.64 -42.00
CA PHE A 5 -7.81 -76.94 -41.90
C PHE A 5 -7.14 -75.90 -40.97
N LEU A 6 -6.13 -76.37 -40.25
CA LEU A 6 -5.19 -75.59 -39.43
C LEU A 6 -4.42 -74.55 -40.25
N SER A 7 -3.97 -73.48 -39.59
CA SER A 7 -2.63 -72.92 -39.79
C SER A 7 -2.16 -72.09 -38.60
N PHE A 8 -0.91 -72.36 -38.21
CA PHE A 8 -0.09 -71.63 -37.23
C PHE A 8 0.17 -70.19 -37.69
N GLY A 9 0.19 -69.24 -36.75
CA GLY A 9 0.59 -67.85 -36.97
C GLY A 9 1.49 -67.34 -35.85
N VAL A 10 2.74 -67.07 -36.20
CA VAL A 10 3.82 -66.49 -35.39
C VAL A 10 3.50 -65.03 -35.07
N PHE A 11 3.53 -64.64 -33.79
CA PHE A 11 3.44 -63.23 -33.38
C PHE A 11 4.85 -62.66 -33.17
N ALA A 12 5.22 -61.70 -34.01
CA ALA A 12 6.40 -60.86 -33.82
C ALA A 12 6.05 -59.71 -32.88
N PHE A 13 6.72 -59.64 -31.73
CA PHE A 13 6.68 -58.49 -30.81
C PHE A 13 7.61 -57.41 -31.35
N ILE A 14 7.06 -56.29 -31.83
CA ILE A 14 7.81 -55.06 -32.08
C ILE A 14 7.76 -54.25 -30.79
N LEU A 15 8.88 -54.21 -30.05
CA LEU A 15 9.11 -53.24 -28.99
C LEU A 15 9.27 -51.85 -29.63
N PHE A 16 8.25 -51.00 -29.50
CA PHE A 16 8.44 -49.56 -29.57
C PHE A 16 8.99 -49.09 -28.21
N CYS A 17 10.31 -49.00 -28.09
CA CYS A 17 10.93 -48.17 -27.06
C CYS A 17 10.69 -46.71 -27.44
N SER A 18 9.62 -46.11 -26.93
CA SER A 18 9.51 -44.66 -26.85
C SER A 18 10.50 -44.19 -25.78
N ALA A 19 11.75 -43.97 -26.17
CA ALA A 19 12.67 -43.20 -25.35
C ALA A 19 12.14 -41.76 -25.32
N SER A 20 11.47 -41.39 -24.23
CA SER A 20 11.18 -40.00 -23.92
C SER A 20 12.52 -39.28 -23.79
N VAL A 21 12.95 -38.59 -24.85
CA VAL A 21 14.06 -37.64 -24.77
C VAL A 21 13.55 -36.50 -23.91
N GLN A 22 13.81 -36.56 -22.61
CA GLN A 22 13.60 -35.42 -21.72
C GLN A 22 14.53 -34.31 -22.22
N ALA A 23 13.96 -33.22 -22.73
CA ALA A 23 14.75 -32.08 -23.18
C ALA A 23 15.61 -31.59 -22.01
N GLN A 24 16.89 -31.34 -22.27
CA GLN A 24 17.80 -30.82 -21.25
C GLN A 24 17.34 -29.41 -20.84
N LYS A 25 17.20 -29.17 -19.54
CA LYS A 25 16.88 -27.84 -19.00
C LYS A 25 17.91 -26.80 -19.44
N LYS A 26 17.45 -25.57 -19.67
CA LYS A 26 18.25 -24.41 -20.12
C LYS A 26 18.61 -23.51 -18.95
N ASP A 27 19.71 -22.77 -19.08
CA ASP A 27 20.00 -21.66 -18.16
C ASP A 27 19.06 -20.49 -18.48
N LEU A 28 18.44 -19.90 -17.46
CA LEU A 28 17.60 -18.72 -17.60
C LEU A 28 18.46 -17.46 -17.77
N LYS A 29 18.29 -16.73 -18.88
CA LYS A 29 19.02 -15.49 -19.19
C LYS A 29 18.10 -14.26 -19.26
N PRO A 30 18.62 -13.04 -19.10
CA PRO A 30 17.81 -11.82 -19.16
C PRO A 30 16.96 -11.66 -20.43
N ALA A 31 17.41 -12.21 -21.56
CA ALA A 31 16.64 -12.18 -22.81
C ALA A 31 15.39 -13.08 -22.79
N ASP A 32 15.31 -14.03 -21.86
CA ASP A 32 14.15 -14.90 -21.69
C ASP A 32 13.08 -14.27 -20.78
N TYR A 33 13.39 -13.22 -20.02
CA TYR A 33 12.53 -12.72 -18.93
C TYR A 33 11.20 -12.18 -19.42
N ALA A 34 11.14 -11.66 -20.65
CA ALA A 34 9.97 -11.04 -21.23
C ALA A 34 8.68 -11.84 -21.05
N GLN A 35 8.76 -13.17 -21.19
CA GLN A 35 7.62 -14.09 -21.13
C GLN A 35 7.14 -14.41 -19.70
N TRP A 36 7.84 -13.97 -18.66
CA TRP A 36 7.44 -14.25 -17.27
C TRP A 36 6.21 -13.46 -16.88
N GLN A 37 5.32 -14.13 -16.17
CA GLN A 37 3.99 -13.71 -15.81
C GLN A 37 3.93 -13.30 -14.33
N ASN A 38 3.21 -12.21 -14.05
CA ASN A 38 2.69 -11.89 -12.72
C ASN A 38 1.16 -11.81 -12.77
N ILE A 39 0.52 -12.18 -11.66
CA ILE A 39 -0.90 -11.89 -11.44
C ILE A 39 -1.03 -10.61 -10.62
N TYR A 40 -1.89 -9.69 -11.09
CA TYR A 40 -2.28 -8.49 -10.35
C TYR A 40 -3.76 -8.55 -9.97
N SER A 41 -4.54 -7.53 -10.35
CA SER A 41 -5.96 -7.37 -10.06
C SER A 41 -6.73 -8.68 -10.21
N THR A 42 -7.46 -9.07 -9.16
CA THR A 42 -8.33 -10.24 -9.13
C THR A 42 -9.75 -9.83 -8.79
N ALA A 43 -10.72 -10.63 -9.20
CA ALA A 43 -12.11 -10.53 -8.75
C ALA A 43 -12.67 -11.95 -8.60
N PHE A 44 -13.47 -12.18 -7.57
CA PHE A 44 -14.17 -13.44 -7.33
C PHE A 44 -15.67 -13.13 -7.35
N SER A 45 -16.46 -13.87 -8.12
CA SER A 45 -17.89 -13.61 -8.21
C SER A 45 -18.60 -13.99 -6.91
N ASP A 46 -19.66 -13.27 -6.54
CA ASP A 46 -20.36 -13.44 -5.26
C ASP A 46 -20.93 -14.84 -5.09
N ASP A 47 -21.28 -15.50 -6.20
CA ASP A 47 -21.79 -16.87 -6.27
C ASP A 47 -20.69 -17.95 -6.41
N ALA A 48 -19.42 -17.54 -6.30
CA ALA A 48 -18.23 -18.37 -6.45
C ALA A 48 -18.06 -19.10 -7.79
N ASN A 49 -18.88 -18.84 -8.81
CA ASN A 49 -18.81 -19.58 -10.08
C ASN A 49 -17.65 -19.11 -10.98
N TRP A 50 -17.18 -17.88 -10.81
CA TRP A 50 -16.19 -17.26 -11.67
C TRP A 50 -15.06 -16.59 -10.89
N PHE A 51 -13.84 -16.75 -11.39
CA PHE A 51 -12.67 -16.03 -10.91
C PHE A 51 -11.98 -15.31 -12.06
N ALA A 52 -11.67 -14.04 -11.88
CA ALA A 52 -10.98 -13.23 -12.85
C ALA A 52 -9.63 -12.76 -12.32
N TYR A 53 -8.61 -12.76 -13.18
CA TYR A 53 -7.27 -12.33 -12.80
C TYR A 53 -6.52 -11.73 -14.00
N GLN A 54 -5.84 -10.61 -13.75
CA GLN A 54 -4.99 -9.97 -14.75
C GLN A 54 -3.59 -10.59 -14.77
N VAL A 55 -3.19 -11.12 -15.92
CA VAL A 55 -1.82 -11.54 -16.20
C VAL A 55 -1.07 -10.39 -16.85
N SER A 56 0.08 -10.05 -16.27
CA SER A 56 1.06 -9.12 -16.86
C SER A 56 2.33 -9.86 -17.22
N LEU A 57 3.03 -9.40 -18.24
CA LEU A 57 4.34 -9.91 -18.63
C LEU A 57 5.44 -8.97 -18.16
N VAL A 58 6.67 -9.48 -17.99
CA VAL A 58 7.81 -8.66 -17.53
C VAL A 58 8.26 -7.66 -18.61
N GLU A 59 8.25 -8.06 -19.89
CA GLU A 59 8.55 -7.20 -21.03
C GLU A 59 7.59 -7.51 -22.19
N ASP A 60 6.28 -7.36 -21.98
CA ASP A 60 5.25 -7.39 -23.04
C ASP A 60 3.87 -7.01 -22.47
N ASP A 61 2.88 -6.95 -23.35
CA ASP A 61 1.49 -6.72 -23.01
C ASP A 61 0.82 -7.91 -22.31
N GLY A 62 0.07 -7.58 -21.26
CA GLY A 62 -0.73 -8.53 -20.49
C GLY A 62 -2.11 -8.84 -21.09
N TRP A 63 -2.86 -9.65 -20.35
CA TRP A 63 -4.25 -9.98 -20.64
C TRP A 63 -5.03 -10.22 -19.36
N LEU A 64 -6.35 -10.12 -19.43
CA LEU A 64 -7.26 -10.56 -18.40
C LEU A 64 -7.73 -11.97 -18.69
N MET A 65 -7.73 -12.83 -17.67
CA MET A 65 -8.35 -14.14 -17.68
C MET A 65 -9.63 -14.10 -16.84
N LEU A 66 -10.66 -14.77 -17.32
CA LEU A 66 -11.87 -15.13 -16.58
C LEU A 66 -12.00 -16.65 -16.67
N THR A 67 -12.02 -17.32 -15.52
CA THR A 67 -12.06 -18.78 -15.41
C THR A 67 -13.27 -19.23 -14.61
N GLY A 68 -13.90 -20.32 -15.04
CA GLY A 68 -14.94 -21.01 -14.28
C GLY A 68 -14.31 -21.75 -13.10
N VAL A 69 -14.88 -21.60 -11.91
CA VAL A 69 -14.35 -22.23 -10.70
C VAL A 69 -14.71 -23.71 -10.61
N HIS A 70 -15.88 -24.07 -11.16
CA HIS A 70 -16.40 -25.45 -11.18
C HIS A 70 -16.55 -26.03 -12.60
N THR A 71 -16.06 -25.31 -13.61
CA THR A 71 -16.13 -25.70 -15.03
C THR A 71 -14.76 -25.53 -15.68
N ASP A 72 -14.59 -26.07 -16.89
CA ASP A 72 -13.37 -25.85 -17.69
C ASP A 72 -13.47 -24.59 -18.58
N ASP A 73 -14.38 -23.66 -18.26
CA ASP A 73 -14.63 -22.47 -19.08
C ASP A 73 -13.55 -21.41 -18.85
N GLU A 74 -12.93 -20.93 -19.93
CA GLU A 74 -11.92 -19.87 -19.87
C GLU A 74 -12.15 -18.82 -20.95
N HIS A 75 -12.04 -17.55 -20.57
CA HIS A 75 -12.06 -16.41 -21.48
C HIS A 75 -10.82 -15.55 -21.30
N LYS A 76 -10.14 -15.25 -22.41
CA LYS A 76 -8.92 -14.44 -22.46
C LYS A 76 -9.16 -13.12 -23.20
N PHE A 77 -8.85 -12.01 -22.56
CA PHE A 77 -9.00 -10.66 -23.12
C PHE A 77 -7.66 -9.92 -23.15
N MET A 78 -7.08 -9.75 -24.35
CA MET A 78 -5.83 -9.01 -24.53
C MET A 78 -5.97 -7.55 -24.09
N TYR A 79 -4.95 -7.03 -23.40
CA TYR A 79 -4.95 -5.70 -22.78
C TYR A 79 -6.08 -5.50 -21.75
N GLY A 80 -6.74 -6.58 -21.33
CA GLY A 80 -7.79 -6.56 -20.32
C GLY A 80 -7.25 -6.20 -18.94
N SER A 81 -7.99 -5.40 -18.18
CA SER A 81 -7.69 -5.04 -16.79
C SER A 81 -8.96 -4.61 -16.05
N LEU A 82 -8.87 -4.38 -14.73
CA LEU A 82 -9.99 -3.97 -13.87
C LEU A 82 -11.22 -4.88 -14.02
N PRO A 83 -11.12 -6.17 -13.69
CA PRO A 83 -12.27 -7.06 -13.71
C PRO A 83 -13.33 -6.62 -12.68
N LEU A 84 -14.60 -6.68 -13.06
CA LEU A 84 -15.74 -6.40 -12.20
C LEU A 84 -16.91 -7.33 -12.56
N PHE A 85 -17.48 -8.00 -11.55
CA PHE A 85 -18.73 -8.76 -11.69
C PHE A 85 -19.92 -7.86 -11.34
N SER A 86 -21.08 -8.12 -11.94
CA SER A 86 -22.34 -7.56 -11.43
C SER A 86 -22.82 -8.39 -10.24
N ASN A 87 -23.42 -7.75 -9.23
CA ASN A 87 -23.88 -8.42 -8.00
C ASN A 87 -24.97 -9.50 -8.26
N ASP A 88 -25.61 -9.48 -9.44
CA ASP A 88 -26.55 -10.53 -9.88
C ASP A 88 -25.87 -11.71 -10.60
N ASN A 89 -24.54 -11.70 -10.68
CA ASN A 89 -23.65 -12.68 -11.30
C ASN A 89 -23.95 -12.99 -12.78
N LYS A 90 -24.62 -12.07 -13.51
CA LYS A 90 -24.93 -12.27 -14.94
C LYS A 90 -23.97 -11.58 -15.88
N TRP A 91 -23.22 -10.59 -15.41
CA TRP A 91 -22.38 -9.75 -16.24
C TRP A 91 -20.98 -9.62 -15.68
N PHE A 92 -20.03 -9.46 -16.60
CA PHE A 92 -18.63 -9.20 -16.29
C PHE A 92 -18.14 -8.03 -17.15
N ALA A 93 -17.69 -6.97 -16.48
CA ALA A 93 -17.15 -5.77 -17.11
C ALA A 93 -15.63 -5.70 -16.91
N PHE A 94 -14.92 -5.20 -17.91
CA PHE A 94 -13.48 -5.02 -17.84
C PHE A 94 -12.97 -3.92 -18.76
N ARG A 95 -11.90 -3.24 -18.35
CA ARG A 95 -11.19 -2.28 -19.19
C ARG A 95 -10.44 -3.00 -20.29
N ILE A 96 -10.53 -2.49 -21.52
CA ILE A 96 -9.70 -2.91 -22.66
C ILE A 96 -8.67 -1.81 -22.94
N GLY A 97 -7.42 -2.13 -22.67
CA GLY A 97 -6.26 -1.29 -22.91
C GLY A 97 -5.81 -1.24 -24.38
N ILE A 98 -4.65 -0.66 -24.58
CA ILE A 98 -3.87 -0.73 -25.83
C ILE A 98 -2.50 -1.33 -25.51
N SER A 99 -1.73 -1.69 -26.53
CA SER A 99 -0.36 -2.18 -26.35
C SER A 99 0.56 -1.11 -25.76
N GLU A 100 1.54 -1.49 -24.93
CA GLU A 100 2.58 -0.63 -24.37
C GLU A 100 3.23 0.24 -25.46
N ASP A 101 3.58 -0.38 -26.59
CA ASP A 101 4.15 0.25 -27.79
C ASP A 101 3.30 1.40 -28.36
N GLU A 102 1.97 1.27 -28.32
CA GLU A 102 1.07 2.30 -28.82
C GLU A 102 0.85 3.37 -27.76
N GLU A 103 0.82 2.97 -26.48
CA GLU A 103 0.76 3.90 -25.36
C GLU A 103 1.98 4.83 -25.35
N GLU A 104 3.19 4.29 -25.48
CA GLU A 104 4.44 5.06 -25.59
C GLU A 104 4.41 6.01 -26.80
N LYS A 105 4.01 5.52 -27.99
CA LYS A 105 3.86 6.38 -29.19
C LYS A 105 2.85 7.50 -28.99
N LEU A 106 1.79 7.30 -28.22
CA LEU A 106 0.82 8.34 -27.90
C LEU A 106 1.41 9.35 -26.90
N LYS A 107 2.12 8.88 -25.86
CA LYS A 107 2.82 9.72 -24.89
C LYS A 107 3.89 10.60 -25.55
N GLU A 108 4.74 10.04 -26.40
CA GLU A 108 5.74 10.79 -27.19
C GLU A 108 5.09 11.87 -28.07
N LYS A 109 3.92 11.57 -28.65
CA LYS A 109 3.15 12.52 -29.47
C LYS A 109 2.29 13.47 -28.64
N LYS A 110 2.37 13.41 -27.30
CA LYS A 110 1.53 14.18 -26.35
C LYS A 110 0.04 14.04 -26.65
N LYS A 111 -0.39 12.84 -27.06
CA LYS A 111 -1.78 12.49 -27.32
C LYS A 111 -2.36 11.75 -26.12
N PRO A 112 -3.66 11.92 -25.83
CA PRO A 112 -4.30 11.19 -24.74
C PRO A 112 -4.38 9.70 -25.07
N VAL A 113 -4.22 8.89 -24.04
CA VAL A 113 -4.44 7.46 -24.07
C VAL A 113 -5.87 7.22 -23.57
N HIS A 114 -6.71 6.66 -24.42
CA HIS A 114 -8.09 6.32 -24.07
C HIS A 114 -8.26 4.81 -24.11
N TYR A 115 -8.99 4.30 -23.13
CA TYR A 115 -9.31 2.88 -23.00
C TYR A 115 -10.75 2.60 -23.43
N ASP A 116 -11.00 1.35 -23.78
CA ASP A 116 -12.33 0.84 -24.12
C ASP A 116 -12.88 -0.02 -22.96
N LEU A 117 -14.13 -0.44 -23.06
CA LEU A 117 -14.80 -1.31 -22.10
C LEU A 117 -15.32 -2.55 -22.80
N GLY A 118 -15.04 -3.72 -22.25
CA GLY A 118 -15.71 -4.98 -22.59
C GLY A 118 -16.80 -5.31 -21.58
N LEU A 119 -17.95 -5.78 -22.07
CA LEU A 119 -19.05 -6.28 -21.25
C LEU A 119 -19.44 -7.67 -21.74
N LEU A 120 -19.14 -8.68 -20.94
CA LEU A 120 -19.46 -10.08 -21.18
C LEU A 120 -20.76 -10.46 -20.47
N ASN A 121 -21.65 -11.12 -21.19
CA ASN A 121 -22.78 -11.84 -20.58
C ASN A 121 -22.33 -13.25 -20.18
N LEU A 122 -22.33 -13.55 -18.88
CA LEU A 122 -21.84 -14.83 -18.35
C LEU A 122 -22.71 -16.04 -18.72
N ASN A 123 -23.97 -15.81 -19.12
CA ASN A 123 -24.89 -16.88 -19.53
C ASN A 123 -24.78 -17.23 -21.02
N THR A 124 -24.47 -16.25 -21.88
CA THR A 124 -24.44 -16.44 -23.34
C THR A 124 -23.03 -16.42 -23.94
N ALA A 125 -22.03 -16.00 -23.17
CA ALA A 125 -20.67 -15.71 -23.59
C ALA A 125 -20.54 -14.62 -24.68
N GLU A 126 -21.59 -13.83 -24.92
CA GLU A 126 -21.56 -12.71 -25.85
C GLU A 126 -20.83 -11.51 -25.22
N VAL A 127 -19.96 -10.86 -25.99
CA VAL A 127 -19.16 -9.70 -25.56
C VAL A 127 -19.53 -8.47 -26.37
N ASP A 128 -20.01 -7.44 -25.68
CA ASP A 128 -20.15 -6.09 -26.21
C ASP A 128 -18.87 -5.27 -25.95
N THR A 129 -18.54 -4.34 -26.85
CA THR A 129 -17.40 -3.43 -26.66
C THR A 129 -17.82 -1.98 -26.85
N PHE A 130 -17.44 -1.12 -25.89
CA PHE A 130 -17.74 0.30 -25.88
C PHE A 130 -16.45 1.12 -25.96
N LYS A 131 -16.43 2.11 -26.86
CA LYS A 131 -15.22 2.90 -27.15
C LYS A 131 -15.05 4.08 -26.21
N SER A 132 -13.80 4.34 -25.80
CA SER A 132 -13.41 5.54 -25.04
C SER A 132 -14.20 5.69 -23.73
N ILE A 133 -14.18 4.64 -22.91
CA ILE A 133 -14.76 4.61 -21.58
C ILE A 133 -13.64 4.79 -20.54
N GLN A 134 -13.79 5.80 -19.70
CA GLN A 134 -12.82 6.14 -18.66
C GLN A 134 -13.08 5.34 -17.37
N GLN A 135 -14.34 5.27 -16.97
CA GLN A 135 -14.83 4.60 -15.76
C GLN A 135 -16.11 3.84 -16.06
N PHE A 136 -16.36 2.76 -15.33
CA PHE A 136 -17.56 1.96 -15.42
C PHE A 136 -17.86 1.31 -14.07
N GLU A 137 -19.14 1.05 -13.83
CA GLU A 137 -19.65 0.55 -12.55
C GLU A 137 -21.04 -0.06 -12.77
N PHE A 138 -21.33 -1.16 -12.07
CA PHE A 138 -22.68 -1.72 -12.05
C PHE A 138 -23.52 -1.01 -10.98
N SER A 139 -24.83 -0.91 -11.20
CA SER A 139 -25.74 -0.61 -10.09
C SER A 139 -25.72 -1.77 -9.09
N GLU A 140 -26.00 -1.51 -7.81
CA GLU A 140 -26.03 -2.55 -6.75
C GLU A 140 -26.91 -3.77 -7.04
N THR A 141 -27.98 -3.60 -7.82
CA THR A 141 -28.85 -4.72 -8.24
C THR A 141 -28.31 -5.54 -9.41
N GLY A 142 -27.17 -5.15 -10.00
CA GLY A 142 -26.65 -5.67 -11.26
C GLY A 142 -27.54 -5.40 -12.48
N SER A 143 -28.55 -4.53 -12.38
CA SER A 143 -29.53 -4.30 -13.44
C SER A 143 -29.06 -3.31 -14.51
N HIS A 144 -28.15 -2.40 -14.16
CA HIS A 144 -27.61 -1.37 -15.03
C HIS A 144 -26.08 -1.32 -14.98
N LEU A 145 -25.48 -0.87 -16.08
CA LEU A 145 -24.06 -0.53 -16.18
C LEU A 145 -23.93 0.95 -16.55
N LEU A 146 -23.26 1.71 -15.70
CA LEU A 146 -22.87 3.08 -15.97
C LEU A 146 -21.51 3.11 -16.65
N MET A 147 -21.37 3.92 -17.69
CA MET A 147 -20.12 4.10 -18.43
C MET A 147 -19.83 5.59 -18.58
N LYS A 148 -18.79 6.10 -17.91
CA LYS A 148 -18.33 7.49 -18.07
C LYS A 148 -17.30 7.59 -19.18
N LYS A 149 -17.53 8.49 -20.13
CA LYS A 149 -16.64 8.74 -21.26
C LYS A 149 -15.54 9.74 -20.88
N TYR A 150 -14.44 9.71 -21.63
CA TYR A 150 -13.42 10.76 -21.53
C TYR A 150 -14.02 12.13 -21.88
N LYS A 151 -13.70 13.13 -21.05
CA LYS A 151 -14.06 14.53 -21.26
C LYS A 151 -13.54 15.03 -22.61
N ALA A 152 -14.37 15.79 -23.33
CA ALA A 152 -13.98 16.38 -24.62
C ALA A 152 -12.87 17.43 -24.44
N LYS A 153 -11.93 17.49 -25.40
CA LYS A 153 -10.88 18.51 -25.41
C LYS A 153 -11.51 19.90 -25.52
N GLU A 154 -10.90 20.89 -24.86
CA GLU A 154 -11.30 22.30 -24.85
C GLU A 154 -12.58 22.65 -24.05
N VAL A 155 -13.27 21.66 -23.46
CA VAL A 155 -14.37 21.91 -22.52
C VAL A 155 -13.80 22.31 -21.16
N LYS A 156 -14.21 23.48 -20.67
CA LYS A 156 -13.75 24.03 -19.38
C LYS A 156 -14.56 23.56 -18.17
N THR A 157 -15.79 23.10 -18.36
CA THR A 157 -16.67 22.55 -17.30
C THR A 157 -16.23 21.15 -16.89
N ASP A 158 -16.63 20.65 -15.72
CA ASP A 158 -16.27 19.31 -15.26
C ASP A 158 -17.13 18.19 -15.87
N GLY A 159 -18.19 18.57 -16.59
CA GLY A 159 -19.11 17.65 -17.26
C GLY A 159 -18.46 16.73 -18.31
N ALA A 160 -18.80 15.45 -18.25
CA ALA A 160 -18.51 14.45 -19.27
C ALA A 160 -19.77 13.63 -19.59
N ASP A 161 -19.83 13.05 -20.79
CA ASP A 161 -20.96 12.18 -21.15
C ASP A 161 -20.90 10.86 -20.38
N ILE A 162 -22.03 10.41 -19.83
CA ILE A 162 -22.21 9.05 -19.34
C ILE A 162 -23.23 8.31 -20.20
N ILE A 163 -23.07 6.99 -20.27
CA ILE A 163 -24.03 6.08 -20.87
C ILE A 163 -24.52 5.15 -19.78
N LEU A 164 -25.83 5.16 -19.52
CA LEU A 164 -26.50 4.21 -18.65
C LEU A 164 -27.09 3.09 -19.52
N ARG A 165 -26.56 1.88 -19.40
CA ARG A 165 -27.02 0.69 -20.13
C ARG A 165 -27.94 -0.13 -19.25
N ASN A 166 -29.16 -0.35 -19.70
CA ASN A 166 -30.06 -1.33 -19.08
C ASN A 166 -29.67 -2.73 -19.58
N LEU A 167 -29.23 -3.58 -18.66
CA LEU A 167 -28.64 -4.87 -19.01
C LEU A 167 -29.69 -5.91 -19.42
N LYS A 168 -30.93 -5.77 -18.96
CA LYS A 168 -32.03 -6.66 -19.34
C LYS A 168 -32.49 -6.43 -20.79
N PHE A 169 -32.56 -5.19 -21.24
CA PHE A 169 -33.07 -4.83 -22.58
C PHE A 169 -31.97 -4.51 -23.59
N GLY A 170 -30.73 -4.33 -23.15
CA GLY A 170 -29.59 -3.94 -24.00
C GLY A 170 -29.67 -2.50 -24.53
N THR A 171 -30.54 -1.67 -23.96
CA THR A 171 -30.76 -0.28 -24.38
C THR A 171 -29.78 0.67 -23.66
N ASN A 172 -29.31 1.68 -24.38
CA ASN A 172 -28.39 2.69 -23.87
C ASN A 172 -29.09 4.06 -23.78
N GLN A 173 -28.96 4.73 -22.64
CA GLN A 173 -29.36 6.11 -22.44
C GLN A 173 -28.12 6.98 -22.28
N LEU A 174 -27.96 7.98 -23.17
CA LEU A 174 -26.90 8.99 -23.07
C LEU A 174 -27.36 10.12 -22.14
N ILE A 175 -26.52 10.49 -21.19
CA ILE A 175 -26.73 11.66 -20.32
C ILE A 175 -25.48 12.54 -20.48
N GLY A 176 -25.68 13.75 -21.02
CA GLY A 176 -24.58 14.65 -21.35
C GLY A 176 -24.19 15.57 -20.20
N ASN A 177 -22.94 16.02 -20.21
CA ASN A 177 -22.39 17.00 -19.27
C ASN A 177 -22.47 16.60 -17.79
N VAL A 178 -22.34 15.31 -17.46
CA VAL A 178 -22.36 14.84 -16.07
C VAL A 178 -21.03 15.10 -15.39
N ALA A 179 -21.03 15.90 -14.32
CA ALA A 179 -19.84 16.17 -13.52
C ALA A 179 -19.59 15.06 -12.50
N SER A 180 -20.64 14.67 -11.77
CA SER A 180 -20.61 13.57 -10.79
C SER A 180 -21.87 12.69 -10.89
N TYR A 181 -21.76 11.45 -10.45
CA TYR A 181 -22.86 10.48 -10.43
C TYR A 181 -22.71 9.56 -9.21
N SER A 182 -23.80 8.96 -8.76
CA SER A 182 -23.76 7.94 -7.70
C SER A 182 -25.08 7.15 -7.68
N PHE A 183 -24.98 5.82 -7.62
CA PHE A 183 -26.11 4.93 -7.34
C PHE A 183 -26.44 4.97 -5.85
N ASN A 184 -27.71 4.76 -5.50
CA ASN A 184 -28.07 4.44 -4.12
C ASN A 184 -27.82 2.95 -3.84
N ASP A 185 -27.66 2.61 -2.57
CA ASP A 185 -27.30 1.26 -2.13
C ASP A 185 -28.39 0.21 -2.44
N ALA A 186 -29.66 0.63 -2.49
CA ALA A 186 -30.75 -0.22 -2.97
C ALA A 186 -30.69 -0.50 -4.49
N GLY A 187 -29.84 0.20 -5.24
CA GLY A 187 -29.66 0.06 -6.69
C GLY A 187 -30.91 0.37 -7.52
N THR A 188 -31.78 1.25 -7.00
CA THR A 188 -33.06 1.65 -7.63
C THR A 188 -33.00 3.03 -8.28
N HIS A 189 -32.03 3.87 -7.90
CA HIS A 189 -31.89 5.24 -8.34
C HIS A 189 -30.44 5.58 -8.70
N LEU A 190 -30.29 6.51 -9.63
CA LEU A 190 -29.02 7.15 -9.98
C LEU A 190 -29.18 8.65 -9.85
N ALA A 191 -28.37 9.27 -9.00
CA ALA A 191 -28.23 10.73 -8.94
C ALA A 191 -27.09 11.17 -9.87
N VAL A 192 -27.29 12.26 -10.61
CA VAL A 192 -26.28 12.89 -11.45
C VAL A 192 -26.28 14.40 -11.27
N THR A 193 -25.10 15.01 -11.23
CA THR A 193 -24.94 16.47 -11.35
C THR A 193 -24.58 16.84 -12.78
N ILE A 194 -25.26 17.84 -13.33
CA ILE A 194 -25.01 18.37 -14.67
C ILE A 194 -24.19 19.66 -14.58
N ASP A 195 -23.10 19.74 -15.34
CA ASP A 195 -22.26 20.93 -15.49
C ASP A 195 -22.07 21.29 -16.97
N ALA A 196 -23.05 22.02 -17.49
CA ALA A 196 -23.17 22.46 -18.87
C ALA A 196 -22.39 23.76 -19.15
N SER A 197 -21.81 23.87 -20.35
CA SER A 197 -20.98 25.03 -20.72
C SER A 197 -21.70 26.38 -20.72
N GLU A 198 -23.02 26.40 -20.98
CA GLU A 198 -23.84 27.64 -20.91
C GLU A 198 -24.41 27.90 -19.50
N LYS A 199 -24.05 27.09 -18.50
CA LYS A 199 -24.48 27.12 -17.10
C LYS A 199 -25.98 26.91 -16.85
N LEU A 200 -26.88 27.42 -17.69
CA LEU A 200 -28.34 27.32 -17.52
C LEU A 200 -28.86 25.87 -17.47
N GLY A 201 -28.07 24.91 -17.98
CA GLY A 201 -28.39 23.49 -17.93
C GLY A 201 -27.91 22.78 -16.67
N ASN A 202 -27.29 23.48 -15.71
CA ASN A 202 -26.78 22.86 -14.50
C ASN A 202 -27.92 22.45 -13.56
N GLY A 203 -27.70 21.38 -12.81
CA GLY A 203 -28.71 20.84 -11.92
C GLY A 203 -28.38 19.48 -11.36
N VAL A 204 -29.26 18.98 -10.51
CA VAL A 204 -29.24 17.60 -10.03
C VAL A 204 -30.44 16.87 -10.62
N GLN A 205 -30.16 15.76 -11.31
CA GLN A 205 -31.17 14.88 -11.86
C GLN A 205 -31.15 13.55 -11.13
N LEU A 206 -32.33 13.05 -10.86
CA LEU A 206 -32.58 11.73 -10.30
C LEU A 206 -33.20 10.86 -11.37
N ILE A 207 -32.61 9.68 -11.58
CA ILE A 207 -33.09 8.71 -12.55
C ILE A 207 -33.57 7.49 -11.79
N ASN A 208 -34.84 7.12 -11.94
CA ASN A 208 -35.38 5.88 -11.42
C ASN A 208 -35.07 4.75 -12.41
N LEU A 209 -34.35 3.73 -11.95
CA LEU A 209 -33.82 2.65 -12.79
C LEU A 209 -34.88 1.62 -13.18
N ASP A 210 -35.99 1.52 -12.44
CA ASP A 210 -37.06 0.57 -12.75
C ASP A 210 -37.89 1.01 -13.96
N ASN A 211 -38.17 2.31 -14.07
CA ASN A 211 -39.06 2.87 -15.09
C ASN A 211 -38.39 3.90 -16.03
N ASN A 212 -37.11 4.21 -15.82
CA ASN A 212 -36.31 5.20 -16.55
C ASN A 212 -36.89 6.64 -16.51
N SER A 213 -37.71 6.95 -15.51
CA SER A 213 -38.18 8.33 -15.31
C SER A 213 -37.07 9.19 -14.75
N ILE A 214 -37.05 10.45 -15.19
CA ILE A 214 -36.07 11.46 -14.74
C ILE A 214 -36.83 12.54 -14.00
N ALA A 215 -36.43 12.81 -12.76
CA ALA A 215 -36.85 13.97 -11.98
C ALA A 215 -35.69 14.97 -11.88
N VAL A 216 -36.00 16.26 -12.02
CA VAL A 216 -35.04 17.34 -11.75
C VAL A 216 -35.29 17.79 -10.32
N LEU A 217 -34.31 17.59 -9.43
CA LEU A 217 -34.43 17.95 -8.01
C LEU A 217 -34.19 19.45 -7.79
N ASP A 218 -33.14 19.97 -8.43
CA ASP A 218 -32.85 21.41 -8.50
C ASP A 218 -32.15 21.74 -9.83
N SER A 219 -32.32 22.97 -10.31
CA SER A 219 -31.65 23.47 -11.52
C SER A 219 -31.39 24.97 -11.42
N ASP A 220 -30.21 25.41 -11.84
CA ASP A 220 -29.78 26.80 -11.79
C ASP A 220 -28.63 27.05 -12.78
N THR A 221 -28.12 28.27 -12.81
CA THR A 221 -26.85 28.64 -13.45
C THR A 221 -25.61 28.35 -12.57
N GLU A 222 -25.83 27.93 -11.33
CA GLU A 222 -24.78 27.56 -10.39
C GLU A 222 -24.33 26.10 -10.57
N SER A 223 -23.20 25.74 -9.97
CA SER A 223 -22.65 24.38 -10.04
C SER A 223 -23.14 23.50 -8.86
N TYR A 224 -23.19 22.19 -9.08
CA TYR A 224 -23.64 21.20 -8.09
C TYR A 224 -22.59 20.12 -7.88
N LYS A 225 -22.36 19.74 -6.62
CA LYS A 225 -21.26 18.86 -6.21
C LYS A 225 -21.65 17.95 -5.05
N SER A 226 -20.77 17.01 -4.73
CA SER A 226 -20.81 16.19 -3.50
C SER A 226 -22.14 15.44 -3.29
N LEU A 227 -22.57 14.65 -4.30
CA LEU A 227 -23.68 13.71 -4.13
C LEU A 227 -23.37 12.73 -2.99
N SER A 228 -24.30 12.55 -2.07
CA SER A 228 -24.18 11.60 -0.94
C SER A 228 -25.53 10.95 -0.67
N TRP A 229 -25.57 9.63 -0.85
CA TRP A 229 -26.70 8.80 -0.43
C TRP A 229 -26.54 8.38 1.03
N HIS A 230 -27.66 8.15 1.70
CA HIS A 230 -27.68 7.38 2.93
C HIS A 230 -27.63 5.88 2.61
N GLU A 231 -26.98 5.09 3.47
CA GLU A 231 -26.66 3.69 3.18
C GLU A 231 -27.93 2.80 3.18
N GLU A 232 -28.87 3.00 4.10
CA GLU A 232 -30.04 2.11 4.21
C GLU A 232 -31.29 2.61 3.47
N ASP A 233 -31.36 3.90 3.15
CA ASP A 233 -32.60 4.57 2.71
C ASP A 233 -32.39 5.38 1.42
N ASN A 234 -33.49 5.91 0.87
CA ASN A 234 -33.44 6.77 -0.32
C ASN A 234 -33.16 8.24 -0.01
N ALA A 235 -32.43 8.54 1.08
CA ALA A 235 -32.05 9.91 1.41
C ALA A 235 -30.87 10.36 0.54
N LEU A 236 -30.94 11.57 -0.01
CA LEU A 236 -29.91 12.14 -0.87
C LEU A 236 -29.55 13.56 -0.43
N ALA A 237 -28.26 13.84 -0.33
CA ALA A 237 -27.75 15.18 -0.11
C ALA A 237 -26.81 15.60 -1.23
N PHE A 238 -26.74 16.91 -1.47
CA PHE A 238 -25.80 17.51 -2.40
C PHE A 238 -25.51 18.97 -2.06
N MET A 239 -24.41 19.49 -2.60
CA MET A 239 -24.02 20.88 -2.46
C MET A 239 -24.36 21.68 -3.72
N LYS A 240 -24.91 22.88 -3.54
CA LYS A 240 -25.06 23.89 -4.59
C LYS A 240 -24.11 25.04 -4.33
N THR A 241 -23.21 25.27 -5.26
CA THR A 241 -22.19 26.32 -5.16
C THR A 241 -22.83 27.70 -5.28
N HIS A 242 -22.33 28.66 -4.52
CA HIS A 242 -22.79 30.05 -4.52
C HIS A 242 -21.59 30.99 -4.48
N SER A 243 -21.53 31.88 -5.46
CA SER A 243 -20.51 32.94 -5.52
C SER A 243 -20.96 34.17 -4.74
N ASP A 244 -20.08 34.71 -3.90
CA ASP A 244 -20.27 36.02 -3.28
C ASP A 244 -19.39 37.10 -3.93
N THR A 245 -19.89 38.34 -3.95
CA THR A 245 -19.17 39.47 -4.55
C THR A 245 -18.09 40.06 -3.65
N LEU A 246 -18.15 39.81 -2.34
CA LEU A 246 -17.24 40.33 -1.33
C LEU A 246 -16.11 39.35 -0.97
N HIS A 247 -16.16 38.08 -1.37
CA HIS A 247 -15.18 37.05 -1.00
C HIS A 247 -14.50 36.37 -2.20
N GLU A 248 -13.24 35.94 -2.07
CA GLU A 248 -12.41 35.41 -3.17
C GLU A 248 -12.95 34.09 -3.72
N ASP A 249 -13.25 33.14 -2.82
CA ASP A 249 -13.76 31.82 -3.17
C ASP A 249 -15.29 31.73 -3.13
N GLU A 250 -15.84 30.64 -3.69
CA GLU A 250 -17.27 30.31 -3.65
C GLU A 250 -17.62 29.58 -2.35
N THR A 251 -18.83 29.78 -1.81
CA THR A 251 -19.38 28.94 -0.72
C THR A 251 -20.37 27.91 -1.29
N ASN A 252 -20.95 27.07 -0.45
CA ASN A 252 -21.95 26.09 -0.84
C ASN A 252 -23.17 26.14 0.08
N ARG A 253 -24.35 25.84 -0.47
CA ARG A 253 -25.56 25.48 0.29
C ARG A 253 -25.72 23.98 0.27
N VAL A 254 -26.13 23.38 1.38
CA VAL A 254 -26.36 21.93 1.46
C VAL A 254 -27.85 21.67 1.30
N TYR A 255 -28.20 20.82 0.35
CA TYR A 255 -29.56 20.35 0.12
C TYR A 255 -29.67 18.94 0.66
N ALA A 256 -30.71 18.67 1.44
CA ALA A 256 -30.97 17.38 2.03
C ALA A 256 -32.39 16.94 1.69
N TYR A 257 -32.52 15.79 1.04
CA TYR A 257 -33.78 15.12 0.76
C TYR A 257 -33.82 13.85 1.60
N PRO A 258 -34.47 13.86 2.78
CA PRO A 258 -34.55 12.67 3.64
C PRO A 258 -35.26 11.49 2.99
N ASP A 259 -36.17 11.74 2.05
CA ASP A 259 -36.73 10.72 1.17
C ASP A 259 -36.95 11.30 -0.23
N ILE A 260 -36.22 10.76 -1.20
CA ILE A 260 -36.32 11.22 -2.59
C ILE A 260 -37.66 10.92 -3.26
N ASN A 261 -38.45 9.99 -2.70
CA ASN A 261 -39.79 9.68 -3.20
C ASN A 261 -40.83 10.76 -2.82
N GLU A 262 -40.49 11.63 -1.87
CA GLU A 262 -41.26 12.81 -1.50
C GLU A 262 -40.47 14.10 -1.81
N PRO A 263 -40.21 14.43 -3.10
CA PRO A 263 -39.27 15.50 -3.48
C PRO A 263 -39.71 16.91 -3.04
N SER A 264 -40.94 17.08 -2.55
CA SER A 264 -41.39 18.32 -1.90
C SER A 264 -40.93 18.47 -0.45
N SER A 265 -40.42 17.40 0.15
CA SER A 265 -39.91 17.33 1.53
C SER A 265 -38.38 17.35 1.49
N PHE A 266 -37.81 18.55 1.48
CA PHE A 266 -36.36 18.75 1.53
C PHE A 266 -36.02 19.96 2.41
N SER A 267 -34.81 19.94 2.94
CA SER A 267 -34.25 21.02 3.75
C SER A 267 -33.05 21.62 3.02
N VAL A 268 -32.83 22.92 3.24
CA VAL A 268 -31.66 23.63 2.72
C VAL A 268 -30.93 24.28 3.88
N PHE A 269 -29.66 23.94 4.03
CA PHE A 269 -28.75 24.64 4.92
C PHE A 269 -28.07 25.78 4.16
N ASP A 270 -28.37 27.01 4.59
CA ASP A 270 -27.64 28.21 4.19
C ASP A 270 -26.97 28.79 5.44
N GLN A 271 -25.65 28.93 5.40
CA GLN A 271 -24.87 29.52 6.49
C GLN A 271 -25.37 30.93 6.89
N ALA A 272 -26.01 31.67 5.99
CA ALA A 272 -26.55 33.00 6.28
C ALA A 272 -27.77 32.97 7.23
N ASP A 273 -28.46 31.84 7.33
CA ASP A 273 -29.64 31.66 8.17
C ASP A 273 -29.30 31.11 9.57
N ILE A 274 -28.02 30.83 9.85
CA ILE A 274 -27.56 30.16 11.05
C ILE A 274 -26.83 31.14 11.98
N ASN A 275 -27.44 31.47 13.11
CA ASN A 275 -26.94 32.50 14.02
C ASN A 275 -25.58 32.19 14.66
N ASN A 276 -25.26 30.92 14.88
CA ASN A 276 -24.02 30.47 15.51
C ASN A 276 -23.00 29.94 14.50
N PHE A 277 -23.20 30.14 13.20
CA PHE A 277 -22.21 29.81 12.20
C PHE A 277 -21.00 30.77 12.34
N PRO A 278 -19.75 30.28 12.33
CA PRO A 278 -18.57 31.12 12.53
C PRO A 278 -18.50 32.27 11.52
N GLU A 279 -18.27 33.49 12.01
CA GLU A 279 -18.10 34.66 11.15
C GLU A 279 -16.91 34.47 10.19
N ASN A 280 -17.08 34.83 8.92
CA ASN A 280 -16.06 34.70 7.88
C ASN A 280 -15.63 33.26 7.59
N TYR A 281 -16.52 32.27 7.76
CA TYR A 281 -16.31 30.91 7.24
C TYR A 281 -17.23 30.64 6.04
N ARG A 282 -16.86 29.62 5.26
CA ARG A 282 -17.65 29.09 4.15
C ARG A 282 -17.71 27.57 4.21
N ILE A 283 -18.75 27.00 3.60
CA ILE A 283 -18.88 25.56 3.40
C ILE A 283 -18.04 25.15 2.19
N VAL A 284 -17.21 24.13 2.35
CA VAL A 284 -16.28 23.65 1.32
C VAL A 284 -16.72 22.32 0.71
N ASP A 285 -16.48 22.15 -0.58
CA ASP A 285 -16.92 20.98 -1.35
C ASP A 285 -15.95 19.80 -1.29
N TYR A 286 -14.67 20.07 -1.09
CA TYR A 286 -13.62 19.05 -1.08
C TYR A 286 -13.57 18.18 0.20
N ALA A 287 -14.35 18.52 1.23
CA ALA A 287 -14.55 17.68 2.41
C ALA A 287 -15.60 16.57 2.18
N GLY A 288 -16.40 16.69 1.11
CA GLY A 288 -17.53 15.80 0.86
C GLY A 288 -18.74 16.08 1.76
N LEU A 289 -19.83 15.35 1.49
CA LEU A 289 -21.00 15.24 2.37
C LEU A 289 -21.07 13.81 2.89
N ARG A 290 -21.51 13.64 4.14
CA ARG A 290 -21.83 12.32 4.69
C ARG A 290 -23.06 12.41 5.57
N TRP A 291 -24.01 11.51 5.36
CA TRP A 291 -25.15 11.32 6.25
C TRP A 291 -24.75 10.69 7.57
N SER A 292 -25.50 10.96 8.63
CA SER A 292 -25.49 10.06 9.79
C SER A 292 -26.22 8.75 9.50
N GLU A 293 -25.87 7.68 10.22
CA GLU A 293 -26.53 6.36 10.11
C GLU A 293 -28.04 6.39 10.41
N ASP A 294 -28.51 7.38 11.17
CA ASP A 294 -29.93 7.59 11.46
C ASP A 294 -30.62 8.54 10.45
N ALA A 295 -29.89 9.02 9.44
CA ALA A 295 -30.29 10.02 8.47
C ALA A 295 -30.80 11.36 9.07
N GLU A 296 -30.53 11.63 10.36
CA GLU A 296 -30.98 12.87 11.03
C GLU A 296 -29.97 14.02 10.88
N ARG A 297 -28.75 13.74 10.40
CA ARG A 297 -27.64 14.70 10.35
C ARG A 297 -26.85 14.62 9.06
N LEU A 298 -26.19 15.73 8.72
CA LEU A 298 -25.24 15.81 7.63
C LEU A 298 -23.92 16.41 8.09
N PHE A 299 -22.83 15.72 7.80
CA PHE A 299 -21.47 16.16 8.06
C PHE A 299 -20.87 16.83 6.82
N PHE A 300 -20.18 17.96 7.02
CA PHE A 300 -19.50 18.71 5.97
C PHE A 300 -18.32 19.52 6.55
N GLY A 301 -17.43 19.96 5.68
CA GLY A 301 -16.30 20.82 6.05
C GLY A 301 -16.62 22.31 5.94
N ILE A 302 -16.05 23.11 6.84
CA ILE A 302 -15.99 24.58 6.71
C ILE A 302 -14.56 25.09 6.71
N LYS A 303 -14.32 26.24 6.08
CA LYS A 303 -13.01 26.92 6.11
C LYS A 303 -13.20 28.42 6.20
N TYR A 304 -12.22 29.13 6.75
CA TYR A 304 -12.15 30.58 6.68
C TYR A 304 -12.34 31.07 5.24
N TRP A 305 -13.14 32.12 5.07
CA TRP A 305 -13.56 32.69 3.80
C TRP A 305 -12.89 34.05 3.60
N GLU A 306 -11.90 34.08 2.71
CA GLU A 306 -11.14 35.30 2.48
C GLU A 306 -11.97 36.36 1.74
N LEU A 307 -11.93 37.61 2.23
CA LEU A 307 -12.54 38.75 1.55
C LEU A 307 -11.80 39.07 0.25
N LYS A 308 -12.54 39.29 -0.85
CA LYS A 308 -12.04 39.89 -2.08
C LYS A 308 -11.39 41.21 -1.74
N LYS A 309 -10.09 41.29 -1.98
CA LYS A 309 -9.37 42.55 -1.94
C LYS A 309 -9.99 43.47 -3.00
N LYS A 310 -10.56 44.61 -2.59
CA LYS A 310 -10.92 45.69 -3.53
C LYS A 310 -9.69 46.03 -4.38
N ASP A 311 -9.88 46.37 -5.65
CA ASP A 311 -8.86 46.89 -6.58
C ASP A 311 -8.28 48.25 -6.12
N GLU A 312 -7.75 48.31 -4.90
CA GLU A 312 -6.73 49.25 -4.46
C GLU A 312 -5.38 48.56 -4.65
N PRO A 313 -4.29 49.29 -4.96
CA PRO A 313 -3.00 48.69 -5.29
C PRO A 313 -2.53 47.83 -4.13
N LYS A 314 -2.66 46.49 -4.26
CA LYS A 314 -2.29 45.43 -3.30
C LYS A 314 -1.81 45.98 -1.94
N ASP A 315 -2.73 46.51 -1.12
CA ASP A 315 -2.37 46.90 0.24
C ASP A 315 -2.54 45.68 1.13
N SER A 316 -1.48 44.88 1.14
CA SER A 316 -1.30 43.72 1.98
C SER A 316 -1.19 44.11 3.46
N SER A 317 -1.78 45.19 3.98
CA SER A 317 -1.33 45.98 5.15
C SER A 317 -0.92 45.30 6.48
N ALA A 318 -1.18 44.01 6.71
CA ALA A 318 -0.48 43.22 7.75
C ALA A 318 0.85 42.65 7.23
N ILE A 319 0.83 42.00 6.05
CA ILE A 319 1.97 41.51 5.29
C ILE A 319 2.78 42.66 4.65
N ALA A 320 2.15 43.76 4.22
CA ALA A 320 2.78 44.93 3.63
C ALA A 320 3.43 45.83 4.67
N LYS A 321 2.98 45.81 5.94
CA LYS A 321 3.72 46.41 7.05
C LYS A 321 4.91 45.55 7.49
N LEU A 322 4.82 44.23 7.36
CA LEU A 322 5.95 43.31 7.55
C LEU A 322 6.96 43.40 6.38
N ASN A 323 6.47 43.67 5.17
CA ASN A 323 7.25 43.79 3.94
C ASN A 323 7.57 45.25 3.55
N GLU A 324 7.21 46.23 4.39
CA GLU A 324 7.48 47.66 4.14
C GLU A 324 8.99 47.89 4.22
N GLY A 325 9.63 48.01 3.05
CA GLY A 325 11.09 48.14 2.92
C GLY A 325 11.83 46.86 2.53
N LEU A 326 11.12 45.76 2.24
CA LEU A 326 11.70 44.54 1.65
C LEU A 326 11.51 44.57 0.13
N ASP A 327 12.58 44.31 -0.63
CA ASP A 327 12.47 44.12 -2.08
C ASP A 327 11.57 42.90 -2.38
N PRO A 328 10.79 42.91 -3.48
CA PRO A 328 10.02 41.75 -3.92
C PRO A 328 10.99 40.64 -4.35
N THR A 329 11.39 39.83 -3.38
CA THR A 329 12.29 38.70 -3.54
C THR A 329 11.54 37.42 -3.23
N ASN A 330 11.93 36.32 -3.86
CA ASN A 330 11.41 34.97 -3.59
C ASN A 330 12.11 34.33 -2.38
N VAL A 331 12.49 35.12 -1.38
CA VAL A 331 13.22 34.66 -0.20
C VAL A 331 12.27 33.94 0.75
N GLU A 332 12.59 32.70 1.09
CA GLU A 332 11.95 31.94 2.16
C GLU A 332 12.65 32.25 3.49
N VAL A 333 11.88 32.50 4.55
CA VAL A 333 12.41 32.72 5.92
C VAL A 333 12.13 31.47 6.75
N TRP A 334 13.20 30.81 7.18
CA TRP A 334 13.12 29.61 8.02
C TRP A 334 13.45 30.02 9.46
N HIS A 335 12.53 29.78 10.40
CA HIS A 335 12.68 30.22 11.79
C HIS A 335 12.65 29.03 12.76
N TRP A 336 13.47 29.07 13.81
CA TRP A 336 13.65 27.93 14.73
C TRP A 336 12.40 27.54 15.54
N LYS A 337 11.38 28.41 15.57
CA LYS A 337 10.08 28.16 16.22
C LYS A 337 9.00 27.71 15.24
N ASP A 338 9.34 27.47 13.98
CA ASP A 338 8.37 26.97 13.02
C ASP A 338 7.82 25.62 13.54
N ALA A 339 6.51 25.51 13.70
CA ALA A 339 5.86 24.25 14.11
C ALA A 339 6.15 23.14 13.10
N GLU A 340 6.03 23.49 11.81
CA GLU A 340 6.49 22.68 10.67
C GLU A 340 7.54 23.47 9.87
N ILE A 341 8.63 22.84 9.46
CA ILE A 341 9.66 23.49 8.63
C ILE A 341 9.17 23.79 7.20
N GLN A 342 9.76 24.77 6.52
CA GLN A 342 9.33 25.21 5.18
C GLN A 342 9.21 24.07 4.12
N PRO A 343 10.12 23.07 4.06
CA PRO A 343 9.95 21.95 3.14
C PRO A 343 8.70 21.13 3.42
N GLN A 344 8.39 20.86 4.69
CA GLN A 344 7.17 20.17 5.11
C GLN A 344 5.93 20.98 4.71
N GLN A 345 5.93 22.29 4.95
CA GLN A 345 4.85 23.18 4.51
C GLN A 345 4.67 23.16 2.99
N LYS A 346 5.77 23.12 2.22
CA LYS A 346 5.72 23.06 0.76
C LYS A 346 5.15 21.73 0.25
N VAL A 347 5.57 20.61 0.82
CA VAL A 347 5.04 19.27 0.49
C VAL A 347 3.56 19.16 0.88
N ARG A 348 3.19 19.74 2.02
CA ARG A 348 1.81 19.74 2.54
C ARG A 348 0.95 20.85 1.96
N LYS A 349 1.50 21.80 1.18
CA LYS A 349 0.78 23.00 0.73
C LYS A 349 -0.59 22.69 0.13
N SER A 350 -0.67 21.77 -0.82
CA SER A 350 -1.94 21.41 -1.46
C SER A 350 -2.93 20.73 -0.52
N ARG A 351 -2.43 20.04 0.52
CA ARG A 351 -3.27 19.51 1.60
C ARG A 351 -3.75 20.66 2.49
N ASN A 352 -2.86 21.53 2.94
CA ASN A 352 -3.17 22.65 3.81
C ASN A 352 -4.13 23.68 3.17
N GLU A 353 -4.01 23.89 1.85
CA GLU A 353 -4.98 24.67 1.05
C GLU A 353 -6.38 24.05 1.09
N ARG A 354 -6.49 22.74 1.34
CA ARG A 354 -7.73 21.97 1.50
C ARG A 354 -8.01 21.56 2.95
N ASP A 355 -7.28 22.10 3.92
CA ASP A 355 -7.64 21.92 5.34
C ASP A 355 -8.97 22.61 5.59
N ASN A 356 -9.80 21.94 6.37
CA ASN A 356 -11.15 22.36 6.72
C ASN A 356 -11.50 21.81 8.09
N PHE A 357 -12.58 22.32 8.66
CA PHE A 357 -13.08 21.92 9.95
C PHE A 357 -14.37 21.13 9.80
N LEU A 358 -14.35 19.86 10.23
CA LEU A 358 -15.54 19.04 10.27
C LEU A 358 -16.64 19.70 11.12
N SER A 359 -17.83 19.78 10.55
CA SER A 359 -19.03 20.34 11.15
C SER A 359 -20.23 19.45 10.84
N VAL A 360 -21.32 19.64 11.58
CA VAL A 360 -22.56 18.88 11.43
C VAL A 360 -23.77 19.81 11.41
N TRP A 361 -24.73 19.46 10.56
CA TRP A 361 -26.07 20.03 10.53
C TRP A 361 -27.07 18.99 11.03
N HIS A 362 -27.89 19.38 12.03
CA HIS A 362 -29.02 18.61 12.54
C HIS A 362 -30.29 19.06 11.79
N LEU A 363 -30.94 18.12 11.09
CA LEU A 363 -32.01 18.46 10.13
C LEU A 363 -33.33 18.86 10.79
N ASP A 364 -33.61 18.34 11.99
CA ASP A 364 -34.90 18.47 12.68
C ASP A 364 -35.16 19.88 13.24
N ASP A 365 -34.14 20.50 13.81
CA ASP A 365 -34.19 21.84 14.39
C ASP A 365 -33.36 22.88 13.62
N ASN A 366 -32.72 22.45 12.52
CA ASN A 366 -31.83 23.25 11.70
C ASN A 366 -30.63 23.82 12.48
N ALA A 367 -30.11 23.08 13.46
CA ALA A 367 -28.94 23.47 14.24
C ALA A 367 -27.62 23.13 13.57
N PHE A 368 -26.63 23.98 13.81
CA PHE A 368 -25.25 23.81 13.36
C PHE A 368 -24.32 23.62 14.55
N VAL A 369 -23.39 22.66 14.42
CA VAL A 369 -22.32 22.43 15.40
C VAL A 369 -21.00 22.25 14.67
N GLN A 370 -19.98 22.99 15.10
CA GLN A 370 -18.60 22.83 14.65
C GLN A 370 -17.89 21.81 15.55
N LEU A 371 -17.30 20.75 14.96
CA LEU A 371 -16.65 19.67 15.72
C LEU A 371 -15.12 19.85 15.78
N GLU A 372 -14.53 20.39 14.72
CA GLU A 372 -13.10 20.65 14.56
C GLU A 372 -12.81 22.16 14.56
N ASP A 373 -11.64 22.60 15.04
CA ASP A 373 -11.22 24.00 15.00
C ASP A 373 -9.70 24.14 14.98
N GLU A 374 -9.18 25.37 15.07
CA GLU A 374 -7.74 25.64 15.06
C GLU A 374 -6.97 25.00 16.23
N GLN A 375 -7.66 24.59 17.31
CA GLN A 375 -7.01 23.93 18.43
C GLN A 375 -7.02 22.41 18.25
N ILE A 376 -8.15 21.84 17.83
CA ILE A 376 -8.36 20.40 17.74
C ILE A 376 -8.50 20.04 16.27
N GLU A 377 -7.54 19.27 15.78
CA GLU A 377 -7.40 18.84 14.39
C GLU A 377 -7.67 17.33 14.23
N ASN A 378 -7.78 16.89 12.97
CA ASN A 378 -7.91 15.48 12.58
C ASN A 378 -9.11 14.79 13.25
N VAL A 379 -10.25 15.47 13.31
CA VAL A 379 -11.44 14.96 13.99
C VAL A 379 -12.05 13.78 13.23
N ARG A 380 -12.33 12.68 13.95
CA ARG A 380 -12.93 11.46 13.40
C ARG A 380 -14.14 11.06 14.22
N LEU A 381 -15.28 10.76 13.58
CA LEU A 381 -16.46 10.30 14.32
C LEU A 381 -16.24 8.95 15.00
N THR A 382 -16.90 8.74 16.13
CA THR A 382 -17.13 7.39 16.68
C THR A 382 -18.09 6.64 15.78
N GLY A 383 -18.10 5.30 15.86
CA GLY A 383 -18.95 4.53 14.96
C GLY A 383 -20.46 4.77 15.17
N ASP A 384 -20.93 5.08 16.38
CA ASP A 384 -22.32 5.54 16.60
C ASP A 384 -22.58 7.01 16.21
N GLN A 385 -21.53 7.73 15.80
CA GLN A 385 -21.56 9.11 15.32
C GLN A 385 -22.20 10.12 16.30
N LYS A 386 -22.30 9.77 17.58
CA LYS A 386 -22.75 10.68 18.65
C LYS A 386 -21.58 11.48 19.21
N HIS A 387 -20.37 10.98 19.05
CA HIS A 387 -19.16 11.67 19.44
C HIS A 387 -18.16 11.71 18.28
N ALA A 388 -17.12 12.51 18.45
CA ALA A 388 -15.95 12.54 17.60
C ALA A 388 -14.68 12.57 18.45
N ILE A 389 -13.56 12.15 17.87
CA ILE A 389 -12.24 12.12 18.50
C ILE A 389 -11.37 13.15 17.78
N GLY A 390 -10.80 14.08 18.52
CA GLY A 390 -9.92 15.11 17.98
C GLY A 390 -8.56 15.17 18.67
N TYR A 391 -7.57 15.75 17.99
CA TYR A 391 -6.16 15.75 18.40
C TYR A 391 -5.61 17.18 18.43
N ASP A 392 -4.93 17.53 19.53
CA ASP A 392 -4.22 18.81 19.68
C ASP A 392 -2.70 18.54 19.80
N PRO A 393 -1.92 18.70 18.71
CA PRO A 393 -0.47 18.51 18.73
C PRO A 393 0.29 19.72 19.28
N HIS A 394 -0.32 20.91 19.27
CA HIS A 394 0.33 22.20 19.54
C HIS A 394 1.13 22.28 20.85
N PRO A 395 0.71 21.67 21.98
CA PRO A 395 1.50 21.68 23.22
C PRO A 395 2.87 21.00 23.09
N TYR A 396 3.07 20.19 22.04
CA TYR A 396 4.24 19.35 21.82
C TYR A 396 5.05 19.75 20.58
N GLU A 397 4.68 20.85 19.92
CA GLU A 397 5.37 21.36 18.75
C GLU A 397 6.46 22.41 19.07
N PRO A 398 7.52 22.49 18.24
CA PRO A 398 7.86 21.55 17.16
C PRO A 398 8.30 20.18 17.71
N ALA A 399 7.87 19.11 17.05
CA ALA A 399 8.21 17.74 17.42
C ALA A 399 9.38 17.21 16.56
N PHE A 400 10.43 16.69 17.21
CA PHE A 400 11.62 16.13 16.54
C PHE A 400 11.72 14.60 16.62
N ARG A 401 10.86 13.97 17.43
CA ARG A 401 10.86 12.52 17.72
C ARG A 401 9.46 11.92 17.52
N GLU A 402 8.80 11.48 18.58
CA GLU A 402 7.41 11.08 18.58
C GLU A 402 6.50 12.29 18.46
N GLN A 403 5.43 12.13 17.68
CA GLN A 403 4.32 13.07 17.65
C GLN A 403 3.39 12.75 18.81
N TRP A 404 3.18 13.72 19.68
CA TRP A 404 2.29 13.62 20.84
C TRP A 404 1.10 14.53 20.64
N ASN A 405 -0.06 14.11 21.16
CA ASN A 405 -1.29 14.86 21.10
C ASN A 405 -1.97 14.90 22.47
N ASP A 406 -2.68 15.98 22.76
CA ASP A 406 -3.80 15.92 23.69
C ASP A 406 -5.04 15.44 22.91
N ILE A 407 -5.71 14.40 23.41
CA ILE A 407 -6.83 13.73 22.72
C ILE A 407 -8.13 14.13 23.41
N TYR A 408 -9.10 14.53 22.60
CA TYR A 408 -10.41 14.99 23.03
C TYR A 408 -11.52 14.11 22.48
N VAL A 409 -12.59 13.98 23.26
CA VAL A 409 -13.90 13.54 22.78
C VAL A 409 -14.78 14.78 22.60
N VAL A 410 -15.41 14.90 21.44
CA VAL A 410 -16.31 16.00 21.07
C VAL A 410 -17.73 15.46 20.95
N ASP A 411 -18.68 16.01 21.69
CA ASP A 411 -20.10 15.66 21.55
C ASP A 411 -20.67 16.27 20.24
N VAL A 412 -21.27 15.43 19.39
CA VAL A 412 -21.72 15.86 18.04
C VAL A 412 -22.95 16.75 18.10
N SER A 413 -23.77 16.63 19.15
CA SER A 413 -24.99 17.42 19.31
C SER A 413 -24.72 18.82 19.87
N THR A 414 -23.64 19.00 20.62
CA THR A 414 -23.37 20.25 21.37
C THR A 414 -22.04 20.91 21.00
N GLY A 415 -21.09 20.16 20.46
CA GLY A 415 -19.71 20.60 20.23
C GLY A 415 -18.88 20.69 21.51
N GLU A 416 -19.38 20.17 22.64
CA GLU A 416 -18.63 20.15 23.90
C GLU A 416 -17.40 19.25 23.77
N LYS A 417 -16.24 19.76 24.19
CA LYS A 417 -14.92 19.12 24.04
C LYS A 417 -14.40 18.68 25.41
N THR A 418 -14.22 17.38 25.59
CA THR A 418 -13.68 16.78 26.82
C THR A 418 -12.29 16.21 26.55
N ASN A 419 -11.27 16.72 27.23
CA ASN A 419 -9.91 16.17 27.16
C ASN A 419 -9.87 14.81 27.88
N VAL A 420 -9.59 13.73 27.16
CA VAL A 420 -9.62 12.36 27.71
C VAL A 420 -8.22 11.80 27.94
N LEU A 421 -7.24 12.17 27.12
CA LEU A 421 -5.85 11.75 27.28
C LEU A 421 -4.93 12.92 26.97
N LYS A 422 -3.90 13.08 27.81
CA LYS A 422 -2.83 14.03 27.54
C LYS A 422 -1.60 13.30 27.05
N ARG A 423 -0.88 13.91 26.12
CA ARG A 423 0.40 13.41 25.59
C ARG A 423 0.31 11.94 25.17
N HIS A 424 -0.52 11.68 24.18
CA HIS A 424 -0.75 10.34 23.63
C HIS A 424 -0.67 10.36 22.11
N GLU A 425 -0.23 9.27 21.49
CA GLU A 425 -0.07 9.22 20.02
C GLU A 425 -1.43 9.18 19.32
N SER A 426 -2.25 8.18 19.64
CA SER A 426 -3.54 7.96 18.99
C SER A 426 -4.45 7.03 19.79
N VAL A 427 -5.75 7.03 19.45
CA VAL A 427 -6.75 6.07 19.94
C VAL A 427 -7.58 5.52 18.78
N SER A 428 -8.29 4.41 18.99
CA SER A 428 -9.31 3.91 18.07
C SER A 428 -10.69 3.85 18.74
N ALA A 429 -11.74 4.25 18.02
CA ALA A 429 -13.11 4.09 18.49
C ALA A 429 -13.58 2.63 18.33
N SER A 430 -14.51 2.20 19.19
CA SER A 430 -15.30 1.00 18.95
C SER A 430 -16.46 1.26 17.96
N PRO A 431 -16.94 0.24 17.23
CA PRO A 431 -18.02 0.37 16.24
C PRO A 431 -19.32 0.97 16.77
N ASP A 432 -19.84 0.57 17.93
CA ASP A 432 -21.03 1.24 18.51
C ASP A 432 -20.66 2.53 19.28
N GLY A 433 -19.44 3.06 19.11
CA GLY A 433 -18.98 4.30 19.73
C GLY A 433 -18.95 4.31 21.26
N LYS A 434 -19.03 3.17 21.94
CA LYS A 434 -19.07 3.12 23.42
C LYS A 434 -17.70 3.34 24.06
N TYR A 435 -16.63 2.95 23.37
CA TYR A 435 -15.28 2.92 23.92
C TYR A 435 -14.25 3.56 22.98
N LEU A 436 -13.18 4.09 23.57
CA LEU A 436 -11.91 4.31 22.90
C LEU A 436 -10.91 3.25 23.38
N LEU A 437 -10.19 2.61 22.46
CA LEU A 437 -9.08 1.70 22.75
C LEU A 437 -7.74 2.40 22.52
N TYR A 438 -6.82 2.23 23.47
CA TYR A 438 -5.49 2.82 23.39
C TYR A 438 -4.48 2.01 24.20
N PHE A 439 -3.19 2.16 23.86
CA PHE A 439 -2.11 1.38 24.47
C PHE A 439 -1.23 2.26 25.35
N LYS A 440 -1.15 1.95 26.64
CA LYS A 440 -0.46 2.78 27.64
C LYS A 440 0.19 1.91 28.71
N ASP A 441 1.42 2.25 29.09
CA ASP A 441 2.16 1.59 30.17
C ASP A 441 2.23 0.06 29.98
N THR A 442 2.53 -0.40 28.75
CA THR A 442 2.58 -1.83 28.33
C THR A 442 1.23 -2.58 28.26
N ASP A 443 0.14 -1.91 28.59
CA ASP A 443 -1.20 -2.49 28.63
C ASP A 443 -2.15 -1.85 27.62
N TRP A 444 -3.20 -2.59 27.27
CA TRP A 444 -4.34 -2.06 26.56
C TRP A 444 -5.37 -1.51 27.53
N TRP A 445 -5.89 -0.34 27.20
CA TRP A 445 -6.89 0.35 27.97
C TRP A 445 -8.08 0.70 27.11
N THR A 446 -9.26 0.71 27.76
CA THR A 446 -10.46 1.30 27.20
C THR A 446 -10.81 2.58 27.96
N TYR A 447 -11.45 3.52 27.28
CA TYR A 447 -12.15 4.65 27.88
C TYR A 447 -13.63 4.54 27.49
N HIS A 448 -14.52 4.29 28.45
CA HIS A 448 -15.96 4.27 28.20
C HIS A 448 -16.48 5.70 28.16
N ILE A 449 -16.96 6.14 27.00
CA ILE A 449 -17.25 7.55 26.73
C ILE A 449 -18.32 8.09 27.67
N LYS A 450 -19.45 7.38 27.79
CA LYS A 450 -20.60 7.82 28.60
C LYS A 450 -20.33 7.83 30.11
N ASP A 451 -19.46 6.94 30.59
CA ASP A 451 -19.17 6.82 32.03
C ASP A 451 -17.88 7.57 32.41
N GLU A 452 -17.20 8.16 31.42
CA GLU A 452 -15.92 8.85 31.55
C GLU A 452 -14.87 8.03 32.32
N ARG A 453 -14.81 6.72 32.04
CA ARG A 453 -14.05 5.76 32.84
C ARG A 453 -12.98 5.06 32.01
N HIS A 454 -11.73 5.23 32.43
CA HIS A 454 -10.60 4.43 31.92
C HIS A 454 -10.55 3.06 32.62
N THR A 455 -10.31 2.01 31.86
CA THR A 455 -10.15 0.64 32.36
C THR A 455 -8.94 -0.01 31.71
N ASN A 456 -8.03 -0.56 32.50
CA ASN A 456 -6.97 -1.42 31.99
C ASN A 456 -7.57 -2.81 31.75
N ILE A 457 -7.69 -3.20 30.48
CA ILE A 457 -8.38 -4.43 30.10
C ILE A 457 -7.44 -5.64 30.03
N THR A 458 -6.13 -5.41 30.06
CA THR A 458 -5.11 -6.47 29.99
C THR A 458 -4.40 -6.76 31.31
N GLN A 459 -4.62 -5.96 32.35
CA GLN A 459 -3.97 -6.08 33.67
C GLN A 459 -4.01 -7.49 34.27
N SER A 460 -5.09 -8.25 34.04
CA SER A 460 -5.26 -9.59 34.61
C SER A 460 -4.72 -10.72 33.73
N ILE A 461 -4.13 -10.41 32.58
CA ILE A 461 -3.63 -11.38 31.60
C ILE A 461 -2.12 -11.52 31.79
N ASP A 462 -1.65 -12.72 32.13
CA ASP A 462 -0.23 -13.01 32.37
C ASP A 462 0.52 -13.23 31.04
N THR A 463 0.65 -12.15 30.25
CA THR A 463 1.43 -12.09 28.99
C THR A 463 1.93 -10.66 28.74
N ARG A 464 2.63 -10.44 27.63
CA ARG A 464 3.16 -9.13 27.22
C ARG A 464 2.51 -8.68 25.91
N PHE A 465 1.90 -7.51 25.93
CA PHE A 465 1.26 -6.94 24.74
C PHE A 465 2.16 -5.96 24.00
N GLU A 466 3.20 -5.44 24.65
CA GLU A 466 4.18 -4.57 24.03
C GLU A 466 5.12 -5.36 23.11
N ASN A 467 5.35 -4.83 21.91
CA ASN A 467 6.27 -5.40 20.94
C ASN A 467 7.72 -5.06 21.30
N TYR A 468 8.26 -5.80 22.25
CA TYR A 468 9.62 -5.64 22.77
C TYR A 468 10.71 -6.06 21.77
N LYS A 469 10.35 -6.73 20.66
CA LYS A 469 11.26 -7.03 19.56
C LYS A 469 11.53 -5.81 18.66
N SER A 470 10.68 -4.81 18.75
CA SER A 470 10.72 -3.60 17.95
C SER A 470 11.58 -2.51 18.63
N ILE A 471 12.89 -2.69 18.59
CA ILE A 471 13.85 -1.79 19.25
C ILE A 471 14.08 -0.55 18.37
N PHE A 472 13.45 0.58 18.74
CA PHE A 472 13.45 1.81 17.94
C PHE A 472 13.74 3.08 18.75
N GLY A 473 14.33 3.02 19.94
CA GLY A 473 14.70 4.23 20.72
C GLY A 473 13.54 5.08 21.22
N ARG A 474 12.29 4.61 21.02
CA ARG A 474 11.07 5.27 21.46
C ARG A 474 10.95 5.30 22.98
N GLU A 475 10.26 6.30 23.50
CA GLU A 475 9.93 6.36 24.93
C GLU A 475 9.05 5.17 25.36
N ASN A 476 8.05 4.84 24.54
CA ASN A 476 7.12 3.73 24.77
C ASN A 476 7.12 2.74 23.60
N PHE A 477 7.16 1.44 23.92
CA PHE A 477 6.96 0.38 22.95
C PHE A 477 5.53 0.43 22.40
N ARG A 478 5.40 0.16 21.10
CA ARG A 478 4.09 -0.08 20.47
C ARG A 478 3.60 -1.49 20.80
N PRO A 479 2.29 -1.75 20.79
CA PRO A 479 1.78 -3.09 21.00
C PRO A 479 2.06 -4.01 19.81
N PHE A 480 1.97 -5.33 20.00
CA PHE A 480 1.89 -6.30 18.90
C PHE A 480 0.66 -6.11 18.02
N GLY A 481 -0.37 -5.44 18.54
CA GLY A 481 -1.52 -4.92 17.79
C GLY A 481 -2.86 -5.33 18.39
N SER A 482 -3.92 -4.83 17.74
CA SER A 482 -5.32 -5.20 17.99
C SER A 482 -6.03 -5.38 16.65
N SER A 483 -7.27 -5.83 16.67
CA SER A 483 -8.10 -5.92 15.46
C SER A 483 -9.56 -5.58 15.75
N GLN A 484 -10.51 -6.29 15.16
CA GLN A 484 -11.92 -5.90 15.21
C GLN A 484 -12.53 -6.06 16.62
N TRP A 485 -13.50 -5.20 16.89
CA TRP A 485 -14.45 -5.36 17.97
C TRP A 485 -15.55 -6.33 17.57
N VAL A 486 -16.22 -6.93 18.54
CA VAL A 486 -17.49 -7.62 18.28
C VAL A 486 -18.64 -6.64 18.15
N GLU A 487 -19.61 -6.97 17.32
CA GLU A 487 -20.92 -6.31 17.26
C GLU A 487 -21.48 -6.07 18.68
N GLY A 488 -21.80 -4.82 19.02
CA GLY A 488 -22.23 -4.45 20.36
C GLY A 488 -21.13 -3.93 21.29
N ASP A 489 -19.88 -3.81 20.83
CA ASP A 489 -18.69 -3.33 21.57
C ASP A 489 -18.35 -4.11 22.85
N LYS A 490 -18.73 -5.39 22.92
CA LYS A 490 -18.59 -6.14 24.17
C LYS A 490 -17.14 -6.53 24.47
N TRP A 491 -16.39 -6.90 23.44
CA TRP A 491 -15.00 -7.32 23.51
C TRP A 491 -14.29 -6.96 22.22
N VAL A 492 -12.95 -6.91 22.29
CA VAL A 492 -12.06 -6.61 21.17
C VAL A 492 -10.98 -7.68 21.06
N LEU A 493 -10.48 -7.91 19.84
CA LEU A 493 -9.33 -8.76 19.61
C LEU A 493 -8.01 -8.01 19.86
N ILE A 494 -7.15 -8.59 20.69
CA ILE A 494 -5.83 -8.06 21.05
C ILE A 494 -4.78 -9.14 20.86
N TYR A 495 -3.57 -8.73 20.46
CA TYR A 495 -2.47 -9.64 20.17
C TYR A 495 -1.35 -9.52 21.19
N ASP A 496 -0.85 -10.66 21.66
CA ASP A 496 0.54 -10.75 22.13
C ASP A 496 1.45 -11.15 20.95
N GLU A 497 2.66 -11.62 21.25
CA GLU A 497 3.62 -12.05 20.23
C GLU A 497 3.06 -13.13 19.28
N TYR A 498 2.32 -14.10 19.81
CA TYR A 498 1.87 -15.29 19.08
C TYR A 498 0.34 -15.41 19.03
N ASP A 499 -0.32 -15.09 20.14
CA ASP A 499 -1.71 -15.42 20.40
C ASP A 499 -2.68 -14.26 20.16
N VAL A 500 -3.92 -14.64 19.88
CA VAL A 500 -5.06 -13.73 19.78
C VAL A 500 -5.98 -13.93 20.97
N TYR A 501 -6.24 -12.84 21.69
CA TYR A 501 -7.15 -12.80 22.82
C TYR A 501 -8.40 -12.05 22.42
N ARG A 502 -9.56 -12.52 22.84
CA ARG A 502 -10.72 -11.63 23.00
C ARG A 502 -10.75 -11.12 24.42
N VAL A 503 -10.83 -9.80 24.58
CA VAL A 503 -10.77 -9.13 25.88
C VAL A 503 -12.01 -8.26 26.03
N TRP A 504 -12.75 -8.42 27.13
CA TRP A 504 -13.96 -7.65 27.39
C TRP A 504 -13.60 -6.21 27.72
N ALA A 505 -14.42 -5.29 27.21
CA ALA A 505 -14.15 -3.86 27.24
C ALA A 505 -14.10 -3.26 28.66
N ASP A 506 -14.68 -3.95 29.64
CA ASP A 506 -14.68 -3.60 31.06
C ASP A 506 -13.57 -4.30 31.87
N GLY A 507 -12.73 -5.11 31.22
CA GLY A 507 -11.61 -5.84 31.84
C GLY A 507 -12.04 -6.98 32.76
N ASP A 508 -13.33 -7.38 32.78
CA ASP A 508 -13.84 -8.40 33.70
C ASP A 508 -13.48 -9.83 33.28
N LYS A 509 -13.17 -10.01 31.99
CA LYS A 509 -13.01 -11.30 31.35
C LYS A 509 -12.12 -11.21 30.13
N PHE A 510 -11.38 -12.28 29.87
CA PHE A 510 -10.66 -12.51 28.62
C PHE A 510 -10.68 -13.99 28.25
N GLU A 511 -10.30 -14.29 27.02
CA GLU A 511 -10.10 -15.66 26.52
C GLU A 511 -9.03 -15.67 25.44
N ASN A 512 -7.99 -16.50 25.62
CA ASN A 512 -7.02 -16.79 24.57
C ASN A 512 -7.65 -17.76 23.56
N LEU A 513 -7.84 -17.29 22.32
CA LEU A 513 -8.53 -18.03 21.26
C LEU A 513 -7.62 -19.06 20.58
N THR A 514 -6.29 -18.89 20.68
CA THR A 514 -5.33 -19.64 19.86
C THR A 514 -4.43 -20.58 20.66
N ASN A 515 -4.03 -20.21 21.89
CA ASN A 515 -3.18 -21.00 22.79
C ASN A 515 -1.95 -21.63 22.11
N ALA A 516 -1.25 -20.85 21.29
CA ALA A 516 -0.21 -21.29 20.35
C ALA A 516 1.20 -20.84 20.72
N SER A 517 1.37 -20.09 21.82
CA SER A 517 2.67 -19.63 22.31
C SER A 517 3.71 -20.76 22.42
N ASP A 518 3.32 -21.94 22.92
CA ASP A 518 4.23 -23.10 23.05
C ASP A 518 4.70 -23.65 21.70
N ALA A 519 3.90 -23.47 20.64
CA ALA A 519 4.22 -23.90 19.29
C ALA A 519 4.94 -22.82 18.46
N GLN A 520 5.07 -21.59 18.99
CA GLN A 520 5.67 -20.44 18.32
C GLN A 520 5.04 -20.14 16.95
N ILE A 521 3.74 -20.40 16.85
CA ILE A 521 2.90 -20.06 15.70
C ILE A 521 2.21 -18.73 16.01
N GLN A 522 2.46 -17.74 15.17
CA GLN A 522 1.76 -16.46 15.26
C GLN A 522 0.42 -16.54 14.55
N TYR A 523 -0.62 -16.06 15.22
CA TYR A 523 -1.96 -15.89 14.69
C TYR A 523 -2.33 -14.41 14.59
N ARG A 524 -2.90 -13.98 13.47
CA ARG A 524 -3.47 -12.62 13.29
C ARG A 524 -4.79 -12.72 12.56
N GLN A 525 -5.79 -11.91 12.94
CA GLN A 525 -7.09 -11.92 12.27
C GLN A 525 -6.93 -11.62 10.78
N THR A 526 -7.57 -12.44 9.95
CA THR A 526 -7.79 -12.19 8.53
C THR A 526 -9.22 -11.68 8.38
N ARG A 527 -9.38 -10.41 8.01
CA ARG A 527 -10.68 -9.80 7.71
C ARG A 527 -11.09 -10.21 6.29
N LEU A 528 -12.30 -10.77 6.16
CA LEU A 528 -12.89 -11.24 4.90
C LEU A 528 -14.05 -10.36 4.42
N ASP A 529 -14.53 -9.48 5.30
CA ASP A 529 -15.62 -8.55 5.04
C ASP A 529 -15.13 -7.19 5.50
N TYR A 530 -15.03 -6.25 4.57
CA TYR A 530 -14.59 -4.88 4.80
C TYR A 530 -15.73 -3.87 4.84
N GLU A 531 -16.97 -4.31 4.63
CA GLU A 531 -18.17 -3.49 4.77
C GLU A 531 -18.47 -3.29 6.25
N GLU A 532 -18.40 -4.38 7.03
CA GLU A 532 -18.70 -4.34 8.46
C GLU A 532 -17.43 -4.16 9.30
N ASP A 533 -17.36 -3.09 10.11
CA ASP A 533 -16.22 -2.79 10.97
C ASP A 533 -16.16 -3.62 12.26
N PHE A 534 -17.12 -4.53 12.45
CA PHE A 534 -17.19 -5.44 13.58
C PHE A 534 -17.27 -6.92 13.19
N ILE A 535 -16.99 -7.78 14.16
CA ILE A 535 -17.26 -9.22 14.07
C ILE A 535 -18.69 -9.48 14.54
N ALA A 536 -19.56 -9.99 13.66
CA ALA A 536 -20.92 -10.37 14.06
C ALA A 536 -20.90 -11.41 15.20
N LYS A 537 -21.85 -11.34 16.15
CA LYS A 537 -21.83 -12.13 17.42
C LYS A 537 -21.66 -13.65 17.31
N LYS A 538 -21.96 -14.21 16.15
CA LYS A 538 -21.92 -15.65 15.85
C LYS A 538 -21.02 -16.01 14.67
N ALA A 539 -20.41 -15.02 14.02
CA ALA A 539 -19.52 -15.27 12.91
C ALA A 539 -18.29 -16.05 13.38
N PRO A 540 -17.78 -16.99 12.57
CA PRO A 540 -16.44 -17.52 12.78
C PRO A 540 -15.40 -16.42 12.64
N ILE A 541 -14.26 -16.59 13.30
CA ILE A 541 -13.12 -15.67 13.18
C ILE A 541 -12.02 -16.39 12.41
N TYR A 542 -11.55 -15.79 11.31
CA TYR A 542 -10.46 -16.34 10.51
C TYR A 542 -9.14 -15.75 10.94
N PHE A 543 -8.10 -16.58 10.99
CA PHE A 543 -6.75 -16.20 11.36
C PHE A 543 -5.77 -16.65 10.29
N SER A 544 -4.85 -15.75 9.92
CA SER A 544 -3.59 -16.14 9.31
C SER A 544 -2.71 -16.85 10.34
N LYS A 545 -2.01 -17.89 9.90
CA LYS A 545 -1.02 -18.63 10.67
C LYS A 545 0.37 -18.36 10.10
N TYR A 546 1.35 -18.14 10.97
CA TYR A 546 2.74 -17.99 10.59
C TYR A 546 3.66 -18.72 11.57
N GLY A 547 4.37 -19.74 11.10
CA GLY A 547 5.38 -20.42 11.88
C GLY A 547 6.62 -19.57 12.05
N TYR A 548 6.91 -19.09 13.26
CA TYR A 548 8.02 -18.14 13.45
C TYR A 548 9.36 -18.75 13.06
N TYR A 549 9.59 -20.05 13.35
CA TYR A 549 10.85 -20.73 13.03
C TYR A 549 10.83 -21.57 11.76
N THR A 550 9.66 -21.91 11.22
CA THR A 550 9.57 -22.68 9.97
C THR A 550 9.28 -21.80 8.75
N LYS A 551 8.71 -20.61 8.98
CA LYS A 551 8.21 -19.67 7.96
C LYS A 551 7.05 -20.20 7.14
N ASP A 552 6.51 -21.35 7.53
CA ASP A 552 5.29 -21.92 6.98
C ASP A 552 4.12 -21.01 7.27
N ARG A 553 3.13 -21.03 6.38
CA ARG A 553 1.95 -20.17 6.46
C ARG A 553 0.68 -20.97 6.29
N GLY A 554 -0.44 -20.34 6.60
CA GLY A 554 -1.74 -20.88 6.31
C GLY A 554 -2.84 -20.14 7.05
N TYR A 555 -3.96 -20.82 7.26
CA TYR A 555 -5.14 -20.26 7.87
C TYR A 555 -5.74 -21.19 8.93
N ALA A 556 -6.37 -20.59 9.92
CA ALA A 556 -7.22 -21.24 10.89
C ALA A 556 -8.53 -20.50 11.03
N ARG A 557 -9.53 -21.18 11.59
CA ARG A 557 -10.83 -20.62 11.91
C ARG A 557 -11.14 -20.91 13.36
N PHE A 558 -11.61 -19.91 14.09
CA PHE A 558 -12.17 -20.11 15.42
C PHE A 558 -13.69 -20.10 15.34
N ASP A 559 -14.27 -21.22 15.72
CA ASP A 559 -15.70 -21.41 15.87
C ASP A 559 -16.06 -21.34 17.36
N ARG A 560 -17.09 -20.55 17.71
CA ARG A 560 -17.48 -20.36 19.12
C ARG A 560 -17.83 -21.66 19.85
N LYS A 561 -18.32 -22.68 19.12
CA LYS A 561 -18.69 -23.99 19.70
C LYS A 561 -17.55 -24.99 19.66
N ASP A 562 -16.82 -25.03 18.56
CA ASP A 562 -15.86 -26.10 18.26
C ASP A 562 -14.41 -25.70 18.55
N GLY A 563 -14.16 -24.42 18.87
CA GLY A 563 -12.85 -23.87 19.18
C GLY A 563 -12.05 -23.55 17.91
N LEU A 564 -10.73 -23.48 18.06
CA LEU A 564 -9.80 -23.25 16.95
C LEU A 564 -9.67 -24.52 16.09
N LYS A 565 -9.93 -24.39 14.79
CA LYS A 565 -9.71 -25.40 13.76
C LYS A 565 -8.63 -24.92 12.79
N GLU A 566 -7.63 -25.75 12.55
CA GLU A 566 -6.69 -25.54 11.44
C GLU A 566 -7.39 -25.82 10.11
N LEU A 567 -7.27 -24.89 9.16
CA LEU A 567 -7.82 -25.03 7.81
C LEU A 567 -6.73 -25.47 6.83
N LEU A 568 -5.62 -24.74 6.82
CA LEU A 568 -4.48 -25.00 5.96
C LEU A 568 -3.21 -24.57 6.69
N TYR A 569 -2.14 -25.33 6.59
CA TYR A 569 -0.82 -24.94 7.07
C TYR A 569 0.24 -25.74 6.33
N ASP A 570 1.07 -25.06 5.54
CA ASP A 570 2.01 -25.72 4.62
C ASP A 570 3.32 -24.93 4.50
N SER A 571 4.38 -25.62 4.06
CA SER A 571 5.70 -25.05 3.77
C SER A 571 5.71 -24.28 2.46
N LYS A 572 4.88 -23.24 2.42
CA LYS A 572 4.62 -22.34 1.30
C LYS A 572 4.33 -20.95 1.81
N MET A 573 4.50 -19.96 0.94
CA MET A 573 3.92 -18.63 1.17
C MET A 573 2.44 -18.72 0.80
N ILE A 574 1.58 -18.61 1.81
CA ILE A 574 0.13 -18.60 1.64
C ILE A 574 -0.40 -17.23 2.05
N SER A 575 -1.17 -16.58 1.16
CA SER A 575 -1.62 -15.19 1.34
C SER A 575 -2.92 -14.89 0.57
N ARG A 576 -3.40 -13.65 0.65
CA ARG A 576 -4.54 -13.12 -0.14
C ARG A 576 -5.81 -13.98 -0.06
N LEU A 577 -6.18 -14.39 1.16
CA LEU A 577 -7.46 -15.06 1.36
C LEU A 577 -8.60 -14.09 1.10
N ASP A 578 -9.54 -14.53 0.28
CA ASP A 578 -10.77 -13.85 -0.06
C ASP A 578 -11.93 -14.85 -0.03
N LYS A 579 -13.16 -14.36 0.15
CA LYS A 579 -14.37 -15.19 0.26
C LYS A 579 -15.43 -14.67 -0.72
N ALA A 580 -16.15 -15.57 -1.37
CA ALA A 580 -17.36 -15.21 -2.10
C ALA A 580 -18.43 -14.65 -1.14
N GLU A 581 -19.14 -13.60 -1.55
CA GLU A 581 -20.12 -12.96 -0.66
C GLU A 581 -21.31 -13.87 -0.32
N SER A 582 -21.82 -14.61 -1.31
CA SER A 582 -23.05 -15.42 -1.16
C SER A 582 -22.81 -16.88 -0.80
N GLU A 583 -21.56 -17.37 -0.88
CA GLU A 583 -21.22 -18.78 -0.68
C GLU A 583 -20.06 -18.96 0.31
N ASP A 584 -20.00 -20.09 1.01
CA ASP A 584 -18.86 -20.43 1.89
C ASP A 584 -17.69 -21.04 1.09
N GLU A 585 -17.27 -20.32 0.06
CA GLU A 585 -16.18 -20.65 -0.84
C GLU A 585 -15.12 -19.54 -0.85
N PHE A 586 -13.87 -19.93 -1.05
CA PHE A 586 -12.71 -19.10 -0.80
C PHE A 586 -11.70 -19.21 -1.93
N VAL A 587 -10.99 -18.12 -2.15
CA VAL A 587 -9.78 -18.11 -2.99
C VAL A 587 -8.59 -17.60 -2.19
N PHE A 588 -7.41 -18.17 -2.44
CA PHE A 588 -6.18 -17.70 -1.81
C PHE A 588 -4.98 -17.99 -2.71
N MET A 589 -3.90 -17.24 -2.50
CA MET A 589 -2.65 -17.40 -3.24
C MET A 589 -1.71 -18.35 -2.49
N MET A 590 -1.13 -19.30 -3.22
CA MET A 590 -0.01 -20.12 -2.73
C MET A 590 1.20 -19.96 -3.67
N GLU A 591 2.38 -19.95 -3.09
CA GLU A 591 3.64 -19.94 -3.84
C GLU A 591 4.74 -20.67 -3.03
N SER A 592 5.81 -21.07 -3.72
CA SER A 592 7.07 -21.46 -3.08
C SER A 592 8.24 -20.88 -3.87
N ALA A 593 9.49 -21.09 -3.43
CA ALA A 593 10.62 -20.71 -4.26
C ALA A 593 10.64 -21.46 -5.61
N THR A 594 9.99 -22.62 -5.72
CA THR A 594 9.95 -23.45 -6.95
C THR A 594 8.60 -23.46 -7.65
N GLU A 595 7.54 -22.94 -7.03
CA GLU A 595 6.20 -22.86 -7.59
C GLU A 595 5.77 -21.39 -7.66
N SER A 596 5.43 -20.95 -8.87
CA SER A 596 4.95 -19.60 -9.11
C SER A 596 3.67 -19.31 -8.32
N HIS A 597 3.43 -18.03 -8.04
CA HIS A 597 2.20 -17.60 -7.38
C HIS A 597 0.98 -18.03 -8.18
N ASN A 598 0.16 -18.90 -7.59
CA ASN A 598 -1.09 -19.34 -8.18
C ASN A 598 -2.22 -19.19 -7.17
N TYR A 599 -3.41 -18.86 -7.69
CA TYR A 599 -4.62 -18.86 -6.89
C TYR A 599 -5.22 -20.25 -6.85
N TYR A 600 -5.73 -20.59 -5.67
CA TYR A 600 -6.42 -21.82 -5.38
C TYR A 600 -7.81 -21.50 -4.85
N HIS A 601 -8.77 -22.29 -5.27
CA HIS A 601 -10.12 -22.34 -4.75
C HIS A 601 -10.22 -23.40 -3.65
N ALA A 602 -11.00 -23.14 -2.61
CA ALA A 602 -11.41 -24.16 -1.66
C ALA A 602 -12.77 -23.84 -1.02
N GLY A 603 -13.46 -24.89 -0.54
CA GLY A 603 -14.65 -24.73 0.30
C GLY A 603 -14.31 -24.35 1.75
N SER A 604 -15.34 -24.22 2.59
CA SER A 604 -15.26 -23.74 3.99
C SER A 604 -14.31 -24.48 4.95
N ASP A 605 -13.93 -25.72 4.64
CA ASP A 605 -12.98 -26.52 5.43
C ASP A 605 -11.55 -26.48 4.88
N PHE A 606 -11.36 -25.90 3.70
CA PHE A 606 -10.11 -25.81 2.94
C PHE A 606 -9.53 -27.19 2.58
N GLU A 607 -10.35 -28.24 2.62
CA GLU A 607 -9.92 -29.57 2.22
C GLU A 607 -9.78 -29.60 0.70
N THR A 608 -8.66 -30.16 0.21
CA THR A 608 -8.36 -30.30 -1.24
C THR A 608 -8.44 -28.99 -2.05
N PRO A 609 -7.57 -28.00 -1.81
CA PRO A 609 -7.50 -26.80 -2.65
C PRO A 609 -7.28 -27.11 -4.13
N GLN A 610 -8.05 -26.48 -5.02
CA GLN A 610 -7.96 -26.67 -6.47
C GLN A 610 -7.29 -25.46 -7.14
N PRO A 611 -6.29 -25.64 -8.01
CA PRO A 611 -5.64 -24.53 -8.69
C PRO A 611 -6.61 -23.86 -9.69
N LEU A 612 -6.76 -22.54 -9.59
CA LEU A 612 -7.50 -21.70 -10.56
C LEU A 612 -6.57 -21.07 -11.59
N THR A 613 -5.27 -21.02 -11.32
CA THR A 613 -4.28 -20.42 -12.21
C THR A 613 -3.07 -21.33 -12.37
N ASN A 614 -2.36 -21.17 -13.48
CA ASN A 614 -1.08 -21.82 -13.75
C ASN A 614 -0.12 -20.82 -14.40
N THR A 615 0.47 -19.94 -13.60
CA THR A 615 1.40 -18.93 -14.07
C THR A 615 2.78 -19.52 -14.31
N ASN A 616 3.50 -18.98 -15.29
CA ASN A 616 4.89 -19.37 -15.59
C ASN A 616 5.17 -20.86 -15.90
N PRO A 617 4.31 -21.59 -16.64
CA PRO A 617 4.56 -23.01 -16.96
C PRO A 617 5.86 -23.23 -17.75
N GLN A 618 6.32 -22.23 -18.50
CA GLN A 618 7.61 -22.26 -19.21
C GLN A 618 8.81 -22.45 -18.28
N GLN A 619 8.67 -22.20 -16.97
CA GLN A 619 9.72 -22.40 -15.97
C GLN A 619 10.28 -23.83 -16.02
N GLU A 620 9.47 -24.83 -16.34
CA GLU A 620 9.91 -26.24 -16.40
C GLU A 620 11.05 -26.47 -17.41
N GLU A 621 11.16 -25.61 -18.43
CA GLU A 621 12.25 -25.65 -19.41
C GLU A 621 13.60 -25.18 -18.86
N TYR A 622 13.60 -24.52 -17.70
CA TYR A 622 14.77 -23.88 -17.13
C TYR A 622 15.24 -24.57 -15.84
N TYR A 623 16.53 -24.43 -15.57
CA TYR A 623 17.05 -24.69 -14.23
C TYR A 623 16.42 -23.71 -13.25
N TRP A 624 16.01 -24.21 -12.08
CA TRP A 624 15.32 -23.43 -11.07
C TRP A 624 15.71 -23.93 -9.69
N ALA A 625 15.92 -22.99 -8.77
CA ALA A 625 16.39 -23.27 -7.43
C ALA A 625 15.30 -23.14 -6.40
N ASP A 626 15.38 -24.02 -5.40
CA ASP A 626 14.66 -23.93 -4.16
C ASP A 626 15.41 -23.07 -3.13
N ASP A 627 14.73 -22.72 -2.05
CA ASP A 627 15.33 -22.04 -0.91
C ASP A 627 15.38 -22.92 0.35
N GLU A 628 16.24 -22.52 1.28
CA GLU A 628 16.43 -23.17 2.57
C GLU A 628 16.49 -22.12 3.67
N LEU A 629 15.97 -22.48 4.85
CA LEU A 629 16.08 -21.64 6.03
C LEU A 629 17.32 -22.03 6.85
N ILE A 630 18.28 -21.12 6.92
CA ILE A 630 19.49 -21.26 7.73
C ILE A 630 19.23 -20.68 9.12
N THR A 631 19.42 -21.48 10.17
CA THR A 631 19.39 -21.00 11.55
C THR A 631 20.81 -20.81 12.05
N PHE A 632 21.08 -19.66 12.69
CA PHE A 632 22.39 -19.32 13.22
C PHE A 632 22.27 -18.61 14.56
N ILE A 633 23.37 -18.58 15.31
CA ILE A 633 23.50 -17.82 16.53
C ILE A 633 24.36 -16.58 16.23
N ASN A 634 23.84 -15.39 16.51
CA ASN A 634 24.61 -14.15 16.36
C ASN A 634 25.71 -14.04 17.43
N GLU A 635 26.59 -13.04 17.36
CA GLU A 635 27.69 -12.91 18.34
C GLU A 635 27.22 -12.69 19.79
N ARG A 636 25.94 -12.30 19.98
CA ARG A 636 25.32 -12.07 21.30
C ARG A 636 24.63 -13.29 21.88
N GLY A 637 24.48 -14.38 21.11
CA GLY A 637 23.78 -15.59 21.55
C GLY A 637 22.32 -15.68 21.13
N ASP A 638 21.79 -14.70 20.38
CA ASP A 638 20.44 -14.75 19.85
C ASP A 638 20.34 -15.76 18.71
N GLN A 639 19.31 -16.60 18.73
CA GLN A 639 18.98 -17.47 17.60
C GLN A 639 18.21 -16.69 16.54
N LEU A 640 18.82 -16.54 15.37
CA LEU A 640 18.28 -15.84 14.20
C LEU A 640 18.21 -16.79 13.00
N GLN A 641 17.56 -16.33 11.95
CA GLN A 641 17.35 -17.11 10.73
C GLN A 641 17.72 -16.32 9.49
N GLY A 642 17.93 -17.00 8.38
CA GLY A 642 18.19 -16.40 7.09
C GLY A 642 17.71 -17.29 5.98
N ARG A 643 17.21 -16.70 4.89
CA ARG A 643 16.79 -17.45 3.71
C ARG A 643 17.98 -17.63 2.78
N LEU A 644 18.26 -18.85 2.35
CA LEU A 644 19.29 -19.17 1.36
C LEU A 644 18.63 -19.72 0.09
N LEU A 645 18.60 -18.93 -0.98
CA LEU A 645 18.19 -19.38 -2.31
C LEU A 645 19.41 -19.98 -3.05
N TYR A 646 19.23 -21.16 -3.60
CA TYR A 646 20.31 -21.89 -4.27
C TYR A 646 20.61 -21.33 -5.67
N PRO A 647 21.79 -21.63 -6.25
CA PRO A 647 22.03 -21.51 -7.68
C PRO A 647 21.03 -22.37 -8.46
N ALA A 648 20.41 -21.83 -9.51
CA ALA A 648 19.40 -22.54 -10.29
C ALA A 648 19.86 -23.91 -10.83
N ASN A 649 21.14 -24.00 -11.21
CA ASN A 649 21.81 -25.20 -11.70
C ASN A 649 22.83 -25.74 -10.68
N TYR A 650 22.45 -25.77 -9.41
CA TYR A 650 23.30 -26.30 -8.33
C TYR A 650 23.70 -27.76 -8.60
N GLU A 651 25.00 -28.03 -8.44
CA GLU A 651 25.61 -29.35 -8.56
C GLU A 651 26.34 -29.67 -7.24
N GLU A 652 25.98 -30.80 -6.62
CA GLU A 652 26.62 -31.24 -5.38
C GLU A 652 28.14 -31.42 -5.56
N GLY A 653 28.93 -30.95 -4.58
CA GLY A 653 30.39 -31.04 -4.59
C GLY A 653 31.10 -29.91 -5.34
N LYS A 654 30.37 -29.04 -6.06
CA LYS A 654 30.92 -27.80 -6.64
C LYS A 654 30.70 -26.63 -5.68
N LYS A 655 31.71 -25.76 -5.60
CA LYS A 655 31.61 -24.50 -4.84
C LYS A 655 31.10 -23.36 -5.73
N TYR A 656 30.19 -22.56 -5.21
CA TYR A 656 29.56 -21.44 -5.91
C TYR A 656 29.84 -20.10 -5.19
N PRO A 657 29.85 -18.97 -5.93
CA PRO A 657 29.82 -17.66 -5.31
C PRO A 657 28.48 -17.41 -4.59
N MET A 658 28.48 -16.54 -3.59
CA MET A 658 27.27 -16.16 -2.85
C MET A 658 27.10 -14.64 -2.85
N ILE A 659 25.87 -14.16 -2.93
CA ILE A 659 25.51 -12.75 -2.70
C ILE A 659 24.64 -12.69 -1.45
N THR A 660 25.07 -11.92 -0.46
CA THR A 660 24.32 -11.67 0.76
C THR A 660 23.53 -10.37 0.58
N TYR A 661 22.20 -10.44 0.58
CA TYR A 661 21.33 -9.27 0.50
C TYR A 661 20.74 -8.95 1.88
N ILE A 662 20.91 -7.71 2.34
CA ILE A 662 20.58 -7.31 3.72
C ILE A 662 19.63 -6.11 3.78
N TYR A 663 18.84 -6.07 4.85
CA TYR A 663 18.06 -4.89 5.25
C TYR A 663 17.73 -4.90 6.76
N GLU A 664 16.76 -5.69 7.20
CA GLU A 664 16.46 -5.92 8.62
C GLU A 664 16.15 -7.40 8.83
N LEU A 665 14.88 -7.77 8.98
CA LEU A 665 14.44 -9.16 8.92
C LEU A 665 14.16 -9.52 7.46
N ARG A 666 14.65 -10.67 7.00
CA ARG A 666 14.50 -11.15 5.62
C ARG A 666 14.09 -12.62 5.55
N SER A 667 14.27 -13.40 6.61
CA SER A 667 13.93 -14.83 6.64
C SER A 667 12.43 -15.08 6.40
N GLN A 668 11.55 -14.10 6.65
CA GLN A 668 10.12 -14.17 6.32
C GLN A 668 9.82 -14.24 4.82
N ASN A 669 10.82 -14.00 3.96
CA ASN A 669 10.75 -14.21 2.51
C ASN A 669 10.95 -15.68 2.12
N MET A 670 11.21 -16.59 3.06
CA MET A 670 11.19 -18.03 2.79
C MET A 670 9.92 -18.41 2.02
N HIS A 671 10.05 -19.30 1.05
CA HIS A 671 8.99 -19.70 0.11
C HIS A 671 8.59 -18.63 -0.91
N ASN A 672 9.18 -17.42 -0.91
CA ASN A 672 8.77 -16.40 -1.87
C ASN A 672 9.23 -16.73 -3.31
N TYR A 673 8.32 -16.63 -4.26
CA TYR A 673 8.61 -16.76 -5.67
C TYR A 673 9.03 -15.41 -6.28
N SER A 674 10.32 -15.24 -6.52
CA SER A 674 10.80 -14.04 -7.21
C SER A 674 10.70 -14.20 -8.74
N VAL A 675 9.82 -13.41 -9.37
CA VAL A 675 9.77 -13.31 -10.84
C VAL A 675 11.06 -12.66 -11.37
N PRO A 676 11.76 -13.26 -12.35
CA PRO A 676 12.96 -12.69 -12.93
C PRO A 676 12.63 -11.41 -13.72
N THR A 677 13.39 -10.35 -13.48
CA THR A 677 13.22 -9.07 -14.19
C THR A 677 14.55 -8.34 -14.35
N ARG A 678 14.61 -7.45 -15.34
CA ARG A 678 15.75 -6.56 -15.60
C ARG A 678 15.60 -5.21 -14.91
N THR A 679 14.40 -4.86 -14.44
CA THR A 679 14.10 -3.55 -13.85
C THR A 679 14.25 -3.53 -12.32
N SER A 680 14.42 -4.69 -11.68
CA SER A 680 14.71 -4.77 -10.24
C SER A 680 16.20 -5.05 -10.02
N PRO A 681 16.94 -4.15 -9.35
CA PRO A 681 18.39 -4.26 -9.25
C PRO A 681 18.89 -5.37 -8.34
N TYR A 682 18.08 -5.75 -7.35
CA TYR A 682 18.42 -6.79 -6.39
C TYR A 682 17.47 -7.98 -6.52
N ASN A 683 17.20 -8.39 -7.76
CA ASN A 683 16.34 -9.54 -8.06
C ASN A 683 17.02 -10.86 -7.72
N MET A 684 16.56 -11.54 -6.66
CA MET A 684 17.18 -12.78 -6.16
C MET A 684 17.18 -13.90 -7.20
N ARG A 685 16.13 -13.98 -8.02
CA ARG A 685 16.03 -15.01 -9.07
C ARG A 685 17.08 -14.84 -10.16
N ARG A 686 17.36 -13.60 -10.57
CA ARG A 686 18.44 -13.29 -11.52
C ARG A 686 19.81 -13.70 -10.99
N TYR A 687 20.09 -13.47 -9.70
CA TYR A 687 21.34 -13.93 -9.10
C TYR A 687 21.41 -15.47 -9.07
N SER A 688 20.34 -16.14 -8.61
CA SER A 688 20.23 -17.61 -8.63
C SER A 688 20.45 -18.18 -10.03
N SER A 689 19.78 -17.65 -11.06
CA SER A 689 19.84 -18.15 -12.45
C SER A 689 21.21 -18.03 -13.09
N GLU A 690 22.03 -17.12 -12.59
CA GLU A 690 23.38 -16.92 -13.07
C GLU A 690 24.41 -17.70 -12.26
N GLY A 691 23.99 -18.46 -11.26
CA GLY A 691 24.87 -19.37 -10.51
C GLY A 691 25.42 -18.78 -9.21
N TYR A 692 24.65 -17.95 -8.53
CA TYR A 692 24.95 -17.49 -7.17
C TYR A 692 24.05 -18.18 -6.15
N PHE A 693 24.58 -18.50 -4.99
CA PHE A 693 23.74 -18.56 -3.79
C PHE A 693 23.29 -17.14 -3.45
N VAL A 694 22.06 -16.98 -2.98
CA VAL A 694 21.55 -15.69 -2.49
C VAL A 694 21.11 -15.86 -1.05
N PHE A 695 21.77 -15.17 -0.15
CA PHE A 695 21.52 -15.29 1.29
C PHE A 695 20.91 -14.00 1.85
N GLU A 696 19.77 -14.12 2.51
CA GLU A 696 19.03 -13.02 3.12
C GLU A 696 18.92 -13.26 4.64
N PRO A 697 19.93 -12.88 5.45
CA PRO A 697 19.92 -13.07 6.89
C PRO A 697 19.04 -12.05 7.61
N ASP A 698 18.48 -12.47 8.76
CA ASP A 698 17.88 -11.55 9.73
C ASP A 698 18.94 -10.79 10.52
N ILE A 699 18.69 -9.51 10.73
CA ILE A 699 19.48 -8.63 11.57
C ILE A 699 18.66 -8.28 12.80
N ASN A 700 19.21 -8.61 13.97
CA ASN A 700 18.66 -8.21 15.26
C ASN A 700 19.47 -7.04 15.80
N TYR A 701 18.78 -6.03 16.33
CA TYR A 701 19.39 -4.77 16.72
C TYR A 701 19.42 -4.56 18.23
N GLU A 702 20.45 -3.84 18.67
CA GLU A 702 20.46 -3.18 19.97
C GLU A 702 20.29 -1.66 19.77
N LEU A 703 19.82 -0.98 20.81
CA LEU A 703 19.81 0.49 20.81
C LEU A 703 21.24 1.00 20.68
N ARG A 704 21.39 2.17 20.05
CA ARG A 704 22.66 2.88 19.84
C ARG A 704 23.65 2.20 18.91
N ASP A 705 23.59 0.89 18.69
CA ASP A 705 24.58 0.15 17.91
C ASP A 705 24.02 -0.47 16.61
N PRO A 706 23.34 0.29 15.72
CA PRO A 706 22.76 -0.28 14.51
C PRO A 706 23.80 -0.91 13.57
N GLY A 707 24.98 -0.30 13.43
CA GLY A 707 26.03 -0.77 12.55
C GLY A 707 26.69 -2.06 13.05
N ILE A 708 27.10 -2.07 14.32
CA ILE A 708 27.70 -3.25 14.95
C ILE A 708 26.68 -4.38 15.08
N SER A 709 25.40 -4.07 15.34
CA SER A 709 24.33 -5.06 15.30
C SER A 709 24.24 -5.76 13.94
N ALA A 710 24.37 -5.01 12.84
CA ALA A 710 24.40 -5.59 11.50
C ALA A 710 25.63 -6.50 11.31
N VAL A 711 26.82 -6.11 11.78
CA VAL A 711 28.03 -6.96 11.73
C VAL A 711 27.84 -8.25 12.53
N GLN A 712 27.39 -8.12 13.78
CA GLN A 712 27.19 -9.22 14.73
C GLN A 712 26.10 -10.21 14.30
N SER A 713 25.15 -9.77 13.46
CA SER A 713 24.17 -10.66 12.84
C SER A 713 24.69 -11.26 11.53
N VAL A 714 25.17 -10.44 10.59
CA VAL A 714 25.49 -10.87 9.22
C VAL A 714 26.74 -11.75 9.17
N VAL A 715 27.80 -11.42 9.92
CA VAL A 715 29.06 -12.17 9.83
C VAL A 715 28.91 -13.60 10.36
N PRO A 716 28.31 -13.87 11.54
CA PRO A 716 28.02 -15.22 11.97
C PRO A 716 27.06 -15.95 11.04
N ALA A 717 26.06 -15.26 10.47
CA ALA A 717 25.14 -15.85 9.51
C ALA A 717 25.88 -16.38 8.28
N VAL A 718 26.73 -15.56 7.65
CA VAL A 718 27.56 -15.96 6.50
C VAL A 718 28.50 -17.11 6.87
N LYS A 719 29.15 -17.04 8.03
CA LYS A 719 30.01 -18.13 8.54
C LYS A 719 29.23 -19.44 8.73
N GLU A 720 27.97 -19.38 9.13
CA GLU A 720 27.12 -20.56 9.23
C GLU A 720 26.89 -21.19 7.86
N VAL A 721 26.54 -20.39 6.85
CA VAL A 721 26.37 -20.91 5.48
C VAL A 721 27.68 -21.49 4.93
N LEU A 722 28.84 -20.88 5.23
CA LEU A 722 30.15 -21.40 4.80
C LEU A 722 30.47 -22.79 5.34
N LYS A 723 29.94 -23.18 6.51
CA LYS A 723 30.14 -24.54 7.08
C LYS A 723 29.56 -25.65 6.21
N THR A 724 28.60 -25.34 5.34
CA THR A 724 28.03 -26.29 4.38
C THR A 724 29.07 -26.79 3.36
N GLY A 725 30.14 -26.01 3.13
CA GLY A 725 31.15 -26.30 2.12
C GLY A 725 30.72 -26.04 0.67
N MET A 726 29.48 -25.56 0.45
CA MET A 726 28.91 -25.30 -0.88
C MET A 726 29.36 -23.97 -1.49
N ILE A 727 29.88 -23.07 -0.67
CA ILE A 727 30.24 -21.71 -1.06
C ILE A 727 31.76 -21.58 -1.14
N ASP A 728 32.21 -20.84 -2.15
CA ASP A 728 33.61 -20.44 -2.28
C ASP A 728 33.85 -19.21 -1.39
N GLU A 729 34.66 -19.37 -0.35
CA GLU A 729 34.93 -18.34 0.67
C GLU A 729 35.63 -17.11 0.10
N ASP A 730 36.27 -17.23 -1.07
CA ASP A 730 36.89 -16.13 -1.81
C ASP A 730 35.91 -15.42 -2.77
N LYS A 731 34.61 -15.75 -2.72
CA LYS A 731 33.59 -15.25 -3.66
C LYS A 731 32.25 -14.90 -2.98
N ILE A 732 32.31 -14.07 -1.95
CA ILE A 732 31.13 -13.61 -1.21
C ILE A 732 30.88 -12.12 -1.48
N GLY A 733 29.71 -11.79 -2.01
CA GLY A 733 29.23 -10.43 -2.22
C GLY A 733 28.32 -9.96 -1.08
N LEU A 734 28.28 -8.66 -0.83
CA LEU A 734 27.33 -7.98 0.05
C LEU A 734 26.52 -6.94 -0.73
N THR A 735 25.21 -6.89 -0.53
CA THR A 735 24.32 -5.96 -1.23
C THR A 735 23.23 -5.43 -0.30
N GLY A 736 22.93 -4.14 -0.39
CA GLY A 736 21.80 -3.54 0.29
C GLY A 736 21.40 -2.21 -0.35
N HIS A 737 20.20 -1.74 0.00
CA HIS A 737 19.63 -0.46 -0.45
C HIS A 737 19.13 0.35 0.73
N SER A 738 19.21 1.68 0.68
CA SER A 738 18.73 2.56 1.75
C SER A 738 19.39 2.23 3.09
N TRP A 739 18.62 1.90 4.14
CA TRP A 739 19.15 1.37 5.40
C TRP A 739 20.06 0.13 5.23
N GLY A 740 19.71 -0.77 4.31
CA GLY A 740 20.58 -1.92 3.96
C GLY A 740 21.90 -1.50 3.30
N ALA A 741 21.92 -0.36 2.60
CA ALA A 741 23.14 0.21 2.02
C ALA A 741 24.01 0.89 3.08
N TYR A 742 23.42 1.53 4.08
CA TYR A 742 24.13 1.95 5.30
C TYR A 742 24.85 0.76 5.94
N GLN A 743 24.13 -0.33 6.19
CA GLN A 743 24.73 -1.54 6.77
C GLN A 743 25.82 -2.12 5.88
N THR A 744 25.60 -2.16 4.56
CA THR A 744 26.59 -2.65 3.60
C THR A 744 27.88 -1.84 3.68
N ALA A 745 27.77 -0.51 3.65
CA ALA A 745 28.90 0.40 3.77
C ALA A 745 29.58 0.29 5.15
N PHE A 746 28.83 0.01 6.21
CA PHE A 746 29.37 -0.18 7.56
C PHE A 746 30.14 -1.51 7.68
N ILE A 747 29.50 -2.63 7.33
CA ILE A 747 30.02 -3.99 7.55
C ILE A 747 31.38 -4.19 6.87
N ILE A 748 31.56 -3.71 5.63
CA ILE A 748 32.82 -3.86 4.90
C ILE A 748 34.00 -3.10 5.54
N THR A 749 33.74 -2.21 6.50
CA THR A 749 34.80 -1.55 7.29
C THR A 749 35.23 -2.36 8.50
N GLN A 750 34.45 -3.39 8.87
CA GLN A 750 34.61 -4.17 10.10
C GLN A 750 35.11 -5.61 9.83
N THR A 751 35.03 -6.08 8.58
CA THR A 751 35.42 -7.44 8.20
C THR A 751 35.91 -7.50 6.76
N ASP A 752 36.74 -8.50 6.46
CA ASP A 752 37.30 -8.83 5.15
C ASP A 752 36.64 -10.06 4.48
N ILE A 753 35.56 -10.60 5.07
CA ILE A 753 34.87 -11.79 4.54
C ILE A 753 34.20 -11.56 3.17
N PHE A 754 33.96 -10.30 2.77
CA PHE A 754 33.30 -9.96 1.53
C PHE A 754 34.30 -9.52 0.45
N ASN A 755 34.19 -10.09 -0.74
CA ASN A 755 35.05 -9.83 -1.90
C ASN A 755 34.45 -8.79 -2.87
N SER A 756 33.18 -8.42 -2.69
CA SER A 756 32.46 -7.43 -3.49
C SER A 756 31.32 -6.81 -2.68
N ALA A 757 31.09 -5.49 -2.81
CA ALA A 757 29.97 -4.81 -2.16
C ALA A 757 29.21 -3.88 -3.12
N VAL A 758 27.88 -3.85 -3.00
CA VAL A 758 26.99 -2.94 -3.71
C VAL A 758 26.06 -2.25 -2.71
N ALA A 759 26.13 -0.93 -2.61
CA ALA A 759 25.33 -0.13 -1.70
C ALA A 759 24.49 0.90 -2.49
N GLY A 760 23.18 0.64 -2.61
CA GLY A 760 22.25 1.56 -3.28
C GLY A 760 21.75 2.64 -2.33
N ALA A 761 22.03 3.92 -2.60
CA ALA A 761 21.68 5.05 -1.76
C ALA A 761 22.06 4.90 -0.27
N PRO A 762 23.34 4.65 0.08
CA PRO A 762 23.77 4.51 1.47
C PRO A 762 23.73 5.81 2.27
N LEU A 763 23.28 5.72 3.52
CA LEU A 763 23.59 6.71 4.56
C LEU A 763 25.04 6.45 5.03
N THR A 764 25.91 7.46 4.99
CA THR A 764 27.37 7.26 5.20
C THR A 764 27.94 8.07 6.36
N ASN A 765 27.31 9.20 6.67
CA ASN A 765 27.66 10.09 7.76
C ASN A 765 26.39 10.41 8.56
N MET A 766 26.22 9.70 9.67
CA MET A 766 25.04 9.81 10.53
C MET A 766 24.88 11.22 11.10
N VAL A 767 25.98 11.97 11.28
CA VAL A 767 25.94 13.35 11.80
C VAL A 767 25.35 14.32 10.78
N SER A 768 25.82 14.28 9.52
CA SER A 768 25.31 15.19 8.49
C SER A 768 23.91 14.82 8.03
N MET A 769 23.55 13.53 8.11
CA MET A 769 22.21 13.06 7.76
C MET A 769 21.17 13.36 8.85
N TYR A 770 21.52 13.28 10.14
CA TYR A 770 20.56 13.41 11.26
C TYR A 770 19.66 14.65 11.20
N ASN A 771 20.22 15.82 10.89
CA ASN A 771 19.47 17.08 10.78
C ASN A 771 19.22 17.51 9.32
N SER A 772 19.36 16.59 8.37
CA SER A 772 18.92 16.82 7.00
C SER A 772 17.40 16.77 6.89
N VAL A 773 16.90 16.97 5.67
CA VAL A 773 15.49 16.93 5.35
C VAL A 773 15.19 15.64 4.58
N TYR A 774 14.20 14.89 5.05
CA TYR A 774 13.57 13.84 4.27
C TYR A 774 12.67 14.48 3.22
N TRP A 775 13.22 14.89 2.07
CA TRP A 775 12.53 15.73 1.07
C TRP A 775 11.22 15.16 0.53
N ASN A 776 11.03 13.83 0.56
CA ASN A 776 9.78 13.20 0.14
C ASN A 776 8.59 13.57 1.05
N SER A 777 8.82 13.82 2.36
CA SER A 777 7.80 14.30 3.32
C SER A 777 8.01 15.76 3.72
N GLY A 778 9.22 16.29 3.50
CA GLY A 778 9.69 17.59 3.97
C GLY A 778 10.01 17.66 5.47
N THR A 779 9.95 16.55 6.20
CA THR A 779 10.22 16.50 7.66
C THR A 779 11.73 16.43 7.95
N PRO A 780 12.18 16.84 9.15
CA PRO A 780 13.55 16.58 9.59
C PRO A 780 13.85 15.08 9.69
N ASP A 781 15.08 14.67 9.40
CA ASP A 781 15.52 13.27 9.54
C ASP A 781 15.67 12.81 11.00
N ALA A 782 15.71 13.71 11.98
CA ALA A 782 15.93 13.36 13.39
C ALA A 782 15.01 12.22 13.87
N GLN A 783 13.76 12.17 13.40
CA GLN A 783 12.81 11.12 13.73
C GLN A 783 13.27 9.71 13.28
N ILE A 784 13.84 9.56 12.06
CA ILE A 784 14.32 8.25 11.61
C ILE A 784 15.51 7.77 12.45
N PHE A 785 16.33 8.72 12.94
CA PHE A 785 17.47 8.42 13.78
C PHE A 785 17.07 8.07 15.21
N GLU A 786 16.19 8.85 15.84
CA GLU A 786 15.90 8.69 17.27
C GLU A 786 14.87 7.61 17.57
N VAL A 787 13.82 7.53 16.76
CA VAL A 787 12.61 6.75 17.07
C VAL A 787 12.27 5.68 16.02
N SER A 788 13.22 5.39 15.11
CA SER A 788 13.06 4.42 14.02
C SER A 788 14.39 3.69 13.73
N GLN A 789 14.74 3.47 12.45
CA GLN A 789 15.84 2.62 12.01
C GLN A 789 17.21 3.00 12.57
N GLY A 790 17.49 4.29 12.80
CA GLY A 790 18.77 4.74 13.36
C GLY A 790 19.01 4.31 14.81
N ARG A 791 17.96 4.17 15.61
CA ARG A 791 18.03 3.67 16.99
C ARG A 791 19.00 4.46 17.89
N PHE A 792 19.16 5.74 17.62
CA PHE A 792 19.97 6.69 18.39
C PHE A 792 19.07 7.51 19.32
N PRO A 793 18.73 7.04 20.54
CA PRO A 793 17.72 7.68 21.38
C PRO A 793 18.09 9.09 21.86
N ASP A 794 19.31 9.57 21.59
CA ASP A 794 19.81 10.88 21.99
C ASP A 794 20.35 11.61 20.75
N PRO A 795 20.25 12.94 20.68
CA PRO A 795 20.77 13.71 19.54
C PRO A 795 22.30 13.65 19.47
N TYR A 796 22.87 13.87 18.28
CA TYR A 796 24.31 13.67 18.07
C TYR A 796 25.22 14.58 18.91
N TRP A 797 24.75 15.74 19.40
CA TRP A 797 25.57 16.60 20.28
C TRP A 797 25.61 16.10 21.73
N GLU A 798 24.72 15.18 22.11
CA GLU A 798 24.71 14.50 23.41
C GLU A 798 25.42 13.15 23.34
N ASP A 799 25.34 12.46 22.18
CA ASP A 799 25.97 11.17 21.94
C ASP A 799 26.89 11.18 20.71
N TRP A 800 27.82 12.14 20.68
CA TRP A 800 28.72 12.38 19.54
C TRP A 800 29.50 11.13 19.11
N ASN A 801 30.09 10.44 20.08
CA ASN A 801 30.94 9.28 19.79
C ASN A 801 30.14 8.19 19.08
N ASN A 802 28.91 7.94 19.50
CA ASN A 802 28.09 6.89 18.94
C ASN A 802 27.71 7.17 17.47
N PHE A 803 27.34 8.41 17.13
CA PHE A 803 27.08 8.81 15.75
C PHE A 803 28.34 8.69 14.88
N ILE A 804 29.52 9.06 15.40
CA ILE A 804 30.78 8.91 14.69
C ILE A 804 31.14 7.43 14.50
N GLU A 805 31.05 6.62 15.55
CA GLU A 805 31.38 5.20 15.54
C GLU A 805 30.47 4.43 14.58
N ASN A 806 29.18 4.78 14.52
CA ASN A 806 28.22 4.18 13.59
C ASN A 806 28.25 4.78 12.19
N SER A 807 29.02 5.83 11.89
CA SER A 807 29.12 6.40 10.55
C SER A 807 30.14 5.64 9.68
N PRO A 808 29.73 4.96 8.60
CA PRO A 808 30.64 4.20 7.74
C PRO A 808 31.83 5.01 7.25
N ILE A 809 31.62 6.30 6.94
CA ILE A 809 32.64 7.14 6.30
C ILE A 809 33.92 7.28 7.13
N PHE A 810 33.82 7.32 8.46
CA PHE A 810 34.99 7.46 9.34
C PHE A 810 35.79 6.15 9.48
N ASN A 811 35.22 5.02 9.08
CA ASN A 811 35.84 3.70 9.15
C ASN A 811 36.34 3.20 7.79
N MET A 812 36.18 3.97 6.71
CA MET A 812 36.54 3.56 5.33
C MET A 812 38.03 3.30 5.12
N GLU A 813 38.92 3.78 5.99
CA GLU A 813 40.34 3.41 5.97
C GLU A 813 40.56 1.90 6.19
N ASN A 814 39.63 1.21 6.84
CA ASN A 814 39.70 -0.24 7.06
C ASN A 814 39.14 -1.06 5.88
N ASN A 815 38.37 -0.45 4.97
CA ASN A 815 37.73 -1.17 3.87
C ASN A 815 38.75 -1.72 2.85
N THR A 816 38.76 -3.03 2.62
CA THR A 816 39.52 -3.67 1.54
C THR A 816 38.62 -4.21 0.43
N THR A 817 37.31 -4.18 0.62
CA THR A 817 36.31 -4.70 -0.32
C THR A 817 35.98 -3.65 -1.40
N PRO A 818 36.04 -4.02 -2.69
CA PRO A 818 35.57 -3.16 -3.77
C PRO A 818 34.10 -2.78 -3.57
N LEU A 819 33.81 -1.48 -3.58
CA LEU A 819 32.46 -0.94 -3.34
C LEU A 819 31.88 -0.23 -4.58
N LEU A 820 30.69 -0.67 -5.01
CA LEU A 820 29.82 0.07 -5.92
C LEU A 820 28.77 0.84 -5.10
N VAL A 821 28.58 2.11 -5.43
CA VAL A 821 27.49 2.94 -4.91
C VAL A 821 26.63 3.42 -6.06
N GLU A 822 25.32 3.47 -5.85
CA GLU A 822 24.35 3.83 -6.87
C GLU A 822 23.33 4.82 -6.27
N PHE A 823 23.11 5.97 -6.92
CA PHE A 823 22.28 7.05 -6.37
C PHE A 823 21.44 7.74 -7.46
N GLY A 824 20.22 8.15 -7.09
CA GLY A 824 19.48 9.22 -7.75
C GLY A 824 19.97 10.60 -7.27
N THR A 825 19.92 11.61 -8.13
CA THR A 825 20.33 13.00 -7.77
C THR A 825 19.26 13.76 -7.00
N ASP A 826 17.98 13.41 -7.22
CA ASP A 826 16.81 13.96 -6.52
C ASP A 826 16.29 12.96 -5.49
N ASP A 827 17.18 12.19 -4.86
CA ASP A 827 16.85 11.24 -3.81
C ASP A 827 16.26 11.99 -2.60
N GLY A 828 14.95 11.83 -2.41
CA GLY A 828 14.22 12.50 -1.35
C GLY A 828 14.17 11.76 -0.02
N ALA A 829 14.90 10.64 0.10
CA ALA A 829 15.01 9.87 1.34
C ALA A 829 16.43 9.86 1.89
N VAL A 830 17.45 9.75 1.03
CA VAL A 830 18.87 9.81 1.41
C VAL A 830 19.55 10.91 0.60
N ASP A 831 20.07 11.95 1.27
CA ASP A 831 20.72 13.07 0.60
C ASP A 831 21.87 12.57 -0.30
N PHE A 832 21.80 12.91 -1.60
CA PHE A 832 22.81 12.55 -2.59
C PHE A 832 24.25 12.93 -2.16
N ASN A 833 24.40 13.98 -1.35
CA ASN A 833 25.70 14.39 -0.81
C ASN A 833 26.35 13.33 0.08
N GLN A 834 25.60 12.41 0.68
CA GLN A 834 26.15 11.23 1.38
C GLN A 834 27.03 10.38 0.45
N GLY A 835 26.59 10.20 -0.81
CA GLY A 835 27.35 9.52 -1.85
C GLY A 835 28.55 10.33 -2.34
N VAL A 836 28.40 11.65 -2.48
CA VAL A 836 29.48 12.56 -2.91
C VAL A 836 30.60 12.62 -1.87
N GLU A 837 30.26 12.68 -0.58
CA GLU A 837 31.22 12.67 0.54
C GLU A 837 32.03 11.37 0.54
N LEU A 838 31.34 10.22 0.39
CA LEU A 838 31.98 8.91 0.32
C LEU A 838 32.87 8.76 -0.93
N TYR A 839 32.42 9.22 -2.11
CA TYR A 839 33.22 9.19 -3.34
C TYR A 839 34.55 9.93 -3.19
N ASN A 840 34.51 11.16 -2.65
CA ASN A 840 35.73 11.95 -2.48
C ASN A 840 36.67 11.34 -1.43
N THR A 841 36.11 10.76 -0.36
CA THR A 841 36.86 10.04 0.67
C THR A 841 37.60 8.84 0.08
N MET A 842 36.87 7.94 -0.59
CA MET A 842 37.43 6.73 -1.21
C MET A 842 38.43 7.05 -2.31
N ARG A 843 38.14 8.07 -3.14
CA ARG A 843 39.07 8.54 -4.18
C ARG A 843 40.37 9.06 -3.59
N ARG A 844 40.32 9.81 -2.49
CA ARG A 844 41.51 10.34 -1.82
C ARG A 844 42.32 9.26 -1.11
N MET A 845 41.67 8.19 -0.65
CA MET A 845 42.32 6.99 -0.14
C MET A 845 42.85 6.06 -1.24
N GLU A 846 42.57 6.35 -2.52
CA GLU A 846 42.92 5.54 -3.69
C GLU A 846 42.40 4.08 -3.61
N LYS A 847 41.21 3.91 -3.03
CA LYS A 847 40.57 2.59 -2.86
C LYS A 847 39.62 2.23 -4.02
N PRO A 848 39.43 0.93 -4.33
CA PRO A 848 38.50 0.49 -5.38
C PRO A 848 37.06 0.90 -5.06
N TYR A 849 36.56 1.90 -5.79
CA TYR A 849 35.23 2.46 -5.60
C TYR A 849 34.67 2.98 -6.92
N VAL A 850 33.40 2.74 -7.18
CA VAL A 850 32.65 3.36 -8.28
C VAL A 850 31.34 3.90 -7.76
N MET A 851 30.96 5.09 -8.21
CA MET A 851 29.63 5.66 -7.96
C MET A 851 28.89 5.85 -9.28
N LEU A 852 27.67 5.34 -9.35
CA LEU A 852 26.70 5.57 -10.41
C LEU A 852 25.73 6.66 -9.96
N VAL A 853 25.44 7.57 -10.86
CA VAL A 853 24.61 8.75 -10.59
C VAL A 853 23.57 8.84 -11.69
N TYR A 854 22.30 8.82 -11.30
CA TYR A 854 21.14 8.89 -12.19
C TYR A 854 20.46 10.26 -12.02
N GLU A 855 20.52 11.06 -13.08
CA GLU A 855 20.01 12.44 -13.10
C GLU A 855 18.47 12.46 -13.02
N GLY A 856 17.90 13.29 -12.14
CA GLY A 856 16.45 13.46 -11.98
C GLY A 856 15.71 12.29 -11.34
N GLU A 857 16.42 11.25 -10.92
CA GLU A 857 15.82 10.09 -10.25
C GLU A 857 15.82 10.25 -8.72
N ASN A 858 14.78 9.70 -8.08
CA ASN A 858 14.61 9.69 -6.62
C ASN A 858 15.23 8.40 -6.02
N HIS A 859 14.97 8.13 -4.73
CA HIS A 859 15.48 7.02 -3.93
C HIS A 859 15.35 5.65 -4.60
N GLY A 860 14.17 5.39 -5.18
CA GLY A 860 13.93 4.28 -6.08
C GLY A 860 13.74 4.80 -7.49
N LEU A 861 14.57 4.33 -8.42
CA LEU A 861 14.50 4.77 -9.82
C LEU A 861 13.15 4.39 -10.44
N ARG A 862 12.63 5.26 -11.32
CA ARG A 862 11.34 5.07 -12.01
C ARG A 862 11.45 5.07 -13.52
N GLN A 863 12.48 5.64 -14.13
CA GLN A 863 12.66 5.54 -15.58
C GLN A 863 13.16 4.13 -15.93
N LYS A 864 12.47 3.45 -16.84
CA LYS A 864 12.69 2.03 -17.18
C LYS A 864 14.14 1.77 -17.60
N GLU A 865 14.72 2.66 -18.40
CA GLU A 865 16.11 2.57 -18.87
C GLU A 865 17.11 2.66 -17.72
N ASN A 866 16.88 3.58 -16.78
CA ASN A 866 17.74 3.76 -15.61
C ASN A 866 17.62 2.56 -14.66
N MET A 867 16.40 2.05 -14.42
CA MET A 867 16.18 0.82 -13.65
C MET A 867 16.95 -0.37 -14.23
N ILE A 868 16.92 -0.54 -15.56
CA ILE A 868 17.66 -1.60 -16.27
C ILE A 868 19.17 -1.40 -16.16
N ASP A 869 19.68 -0.20 -16.39
CA ASP A 869 21.12 0.10 -16.30
C ASP A 869 21.65 -0.11 -14.87
N TYR A 870 20.94 0.39 -13.87
CA TYR A 870 21.26 0.20 -12.45
C TYR A 870 21.35 -1.30 -12.12
N ALA A 871 20.30 -2.07 -12.42
CA ALA A 871 20.27 -3.51 -12.17
C ALA A 871 21.42 -4.26 -12.86
N ASN A 872 21.73 -3.89 -14.10
CA ASN A 872 22.80 -4.53 -14.85
C ASN A 872 24.18 -4.21 -14.30
N ARG A 873 24.42 -3.00 -13.79
CA ARG A 873 25.73 -2.60 -13.28
C ARG A 873 26.02 -3.20 -11.91
N ALA A 874 25.04 -3.23 -11.01
CA ALA A 874 25.14 -4.00 -9.76
C ALA A 874 25.50 -5.47 -10.03
N PHE A 875 24.84 -6.08 -11.01
CA PHE A 875 25.13 -7.46 -11.40
C PHE A 875 26.53 -7.64 -11.99
N GLN A 876 26.92 -6.80 -12.97
CA GLN A 876 28.24 -6.83 -13.61
C GLN A 876 29.40 -6.62 -12.62
N TRP A 877 29.16 -5.81 -11.59
CA TRP A 877 30.11 -5.59 -10.50
C TRP A 877 30.43 -6.90 -9.78
N HIS A 878 29.41 -7.60 -9.28
CA HIS A 878 29.58 -8.91 -8.65
C HIS A 878 30.18 -9.95 -9.59
N GLU A 879 29.80 -9.96 -10.88
CA GLU A 879 30.41 -10.90 -11.84
C GLU A 879 31.91 -10.71 -12.00
N HIS A 880 32.39 -9.46 -11.98
CA HIS A 880 33.81 -9.19 -12.08
C HIS A 880 34.56 -9.74 -10.87
N PHE A 881 34.13 -9.38 -9.66
CA PHE A 881 34.86 -9.68 -8.43
C PHE A 881 34.65 -11.12 -7.93
N LEU A 882 33.45 -11.67 -8.11
CA LEU A 882 33.12 -13.00 -7.60
C LEU A 882 33.32 -14.11 -8.64
N LYS A 883 33.19 -13.82 -9.94
CA LYS A 883 33.37 -14.84 -11.00
C LYS A 883 34.62 -14.63 -11.84
N GLY A 884 35.37 -13.56 -11.62
CA GLY A 884 36.57 -13.24 -12.39
C GLY A 884 36.26 -12.90 -13.85
N LYS A 885 35.03 -12.49 -14.19
CA LYS A 885 34.72 -12.01 -15.54
C LYS A 885 35.53 -10.75 -15.83
N GLU A 886 35.84 -10.52 -17.10
CA GLU A 886 36.57 -9.31 -17.48
C GLU A 886 35.79 -8.06 -17.07
N ALA A 887 36.39 -7.19 -16.26
CA ALA A 887 35.72 -5.97 -15.82
C ALA A 887 35.33 -5.10 -17.03
N PRO A 888 34.04 -4.70 -17.15
CA PRO A 888 33.61 -3.70 -18.09
C PRO A 888 34.41 -2.40 -17.96
N LYS A 889 34.49 -1.63 -19.06
CA LYS A 889 35.26 -0.38 -19.08
C LYS A 889 34.85 0.62 -18.00
N TRP A 890 33.57 0.64 -17.62
CA TRP A 890 33.04 1.56 -16.60
C TRP A 890 33.55 1.24 -15.18
N ILE A 891 33.94 -0.01 -14.91
CA ILE A 891 34.59 -0.41 -13.63
C ILE A 891 36.05 0.07 -13.60
N LYS A 892 36.77 -0.08 -14.73
CA LYS A 892 38.22 0.20 -14.81
C LYS A 892 38.53 1.69 -14.99
N SER A 893 37.63 2.46 -15.57
CA SER A 893 37.90 3.84 -15.99
C SER A 893 36.65 4.70 -15.98
N GLY A 894 36.78 5.93 -15.49
CA GLY A 894 35.73 6.94 -15.56
C GLY A 894 35.46 7.42 -16.99
N ILE A 895 34.24 7.86 -17.24
CA ILE A 895 33.82 8.47 -18.52
C ILE A 895 33.84 10.00 -18.34
N PRO A 896 34.69 10.74 -19.09
CA PRO A 896 34.68 12.20 -19.04
C PRO A 896 33.28 12.76 -19.33
N TYR A 897 32.90 13.83 -18.62
CA TYR A 897 31.57 14.45 -18.77
C TYR A 897 31.23 14.76 -20.23
N LEU A 898 32.17 15.33 -21.00
CA LEU A 898 32.02 15.67 -22.42
C LEU A 898 31.86 14.47 -23.38
N LYS A 899 32.02 13.23 -22.88
CA LYS A 899 31.85 11.99 -23.67
C LYS A 899 30.58 11.24 -23.29
N ARG A 900 29.78 11.76 -22.36
CA ARG A 900 28.47 11.21 -22.04
C ARG A 900 27.52 11.46 -23.22
N PRO A 901 26.55 10.57 -23.48
CA PRO A 901 25.46 10.90 -24.39
C PRO A 901 24.79 12.18 -23.90
N GLU A 902 24.46 13.11 -24.81
CA GLU A 902 23.60 14.24 -24.46
C GLU A 902 22.26 13.69 -24.00
N ILE A 903 21.88 13.97 -22.75
CA ILE A 903 20.51 13.77 -22.29
C ILE A 903 19.69 14.79 -23.08
N LEU A 904 18.70 14.33 -23.84
CA LEU A 904 17.72 15.21 -24.45
C LEU A 904 16.94 15.86 -23.30
N GLU A 905 17.33 17.06 -22.88
CA GLU A 905 16.53 17.87 -21.96
C GLU A 905 15.21 18.20 -22.67
N GLU A 906 14.14 17.49 -22.32
CA GLU A 906 12.78 17.95 -22.62
C GLU A 906 12.53 19.24 -21.82
N LYS A 907 12.55 20.38 -22.52
CA LYS A 907 12.14 21.68 -21.97
C LYS A 907 10.64 21.78 -21.75
#